data_AF-A0A7R8XK50-F1
#
_entry.id   AF-A0A7R8XK50-F1
#
_cell.length_a   1.000
_cell.length_b   1.000
_cell.length_c   1.000
_cell.angle_alpha   90.00
_cell.angle_beta   90.00
_cell.angle_gamma   90.00
#
_symmetry.space_group_name_H-M   'P 1'
#
loop_
_entity.id
_entity.type
_entity.pdbx_description
1 polymer ?
#
loop_
_entity_poly.entity_id
_entity_poly.type
_entity_poly.pdbx_seq_one_letter_code
_entity_poly.pdbx_strand_id
1 'polypeptide(L)'
;MDNHYVPNLTIGPLVCEAIREVSKKVGALIDVHLMVKPVDRIIPDFAKAGANIITFHPEASEHIDRSLAMVRDLGCKSGLVFNPATPLNYLDHVMDKVDMILLMSVNPGFGGQKFIPETLEKLKLARARIDAYYQKTGRQIWLEVDGGVNAQNIIEIARAGADTFVAGNAIFTKGLDTDKNRYNTVVGEMRAALATVMSQFRVKAVMFDLDGTLIDTAPEIAFAANQTLADLNLPVLPKEQVTNYIGDGAQVLIKRCLTGRLNAEPDGEMFEQAQHLFFAHYANNVKQSRPFDGVLEGLQTVWRRGFKLACVTNKPEKFTLPLLVQSGLADFFDCVVSGDSLEKKKPHPMQLQHICQKLDVPEYEAMLVGKIMLQTISKTEFDALAKQGYNRIPLVLETFADLDTPLSLYLKLANTPFSYLLESVQGGERFGRYSIIGLPAKTRIVALGFNVKVIQDNVEIETAENVNPLDFVKQYQARFKTPPYQGLPRFTGGLAGYFGYETIRYIEKRLSKTAKPDAINTPDMLLMVSEEIAVVDNLSGKLYFIVYANATETDAYENAHIRLKELVGLLRKTVAIPQANASAKSLATSEFGEENFKAAVKKAQTYILEGDIMQVVLSQRMSQPFDAPPLSLYRALRSLNPSPYMFYYDMGDHHVVGASPEILVRLEDGTVTSRPIAGTRPRGKTREQDLALAEELLADPKERAEHVQLMDLGRNDVGRVAQTGTVKVTDNMMIERYSHVMHIVSNVEGKLKPNMDAIDVLKATFPAGTVSGAPKVRAMEIIDELEPSKRGIYAGAVGYLGFNGDMDVAIAIRTGVIKNKTLFVQAGAGIVADSIPQSEWDETQNKAKAVLRAAEIVQAGLDSEGAE
;
A
#
# COMPACT_ATOMS: atom_id res chain seq x y z
N MET A 1 -34.25 23.11 10.10
CA MET A 1 -34.93 21.80 9.99
C MET A 1 -36.33 22.02 9.45
N ASP A 2 -36.83 21.18 8.55
CA ASP A 2 -38.07 21.43 7.77
C ASP A 2 -39.12 20.30 7.81
N ASN A 3 -38.95 19.29 8.67
CA ASN A 3 -39.80 18.08 8.69
C ASN A 3 -39.79 17.27 7.37
N HIS A 4 -38.84 17.53 6.46
CA HIS A 4 -38.69 16.80 5.20
C HIS A 4 -37.29 16.20 5.08
N TYR A 5 -36.24 17.00 5.22
CA TYR A 5 -34.86 16.53 5.24
C TYR A 5 -34.51 15.83 6.56
N VAL A 6 -35.10 16.30 7.67
CA VAL A 6 -35.06 15.67 8.99
C VAL A 6 -36.46 15.68 9.57
N PRO A 7 -36.83 14.72 10.47
CA PRO A 7 -38.21 14.56 10.95
C PRO A 7 -38.67 15.65 11.94
N ASN A 8 -37.85 16.67 12.17
CA ASN A 8 -38.11 17.71 13.15
C ASN A 8 -38.39 19.03 12.44
N LEU A 9 -39.40 19.76 12.92
CA LEU A 9 -39.59 21.17 12.59
C LEU A 9 -39.05 22.01 13.74
N THR A 10 -38.10 22.89 13.47
CA THR A 10 -37.45 23.69 14.52
C THR A 10 -37.54 25.19 14.22
N ILE A 11 -36.41 25.87 14.35
CA ILE A 11 -36.27 27.31 14.39
C ILE A 11 -36.05 27.84 12.98
N GLY A 12 -36.77 28.91 12.61
CA GLY A 12 -36.67 29.59 11.32
C GLY A 12 -35.97 30.95 11.37
N PRO A 13 -36.00 31.71 10.26
CA PRO A 13 -35.34 33.02 10.14
C PRO A 13 -35.68 34.03 11.24
N LEU A 14 -36.89 33.96 11.82
CA LEU A 14 -37.33 34.84 12.91
C LEU A 14 -36.41 34.82 14.14
N VAL A 15 -35.82 33.67 14.48
CA VAL A 15 -34.90 33.60 15.63
C VAL A 15 -33.55 34.19 15.27
N CYS A 16 -33.06 33.95 14.05
CA CYS A 16 -31.85 34.59 13.55
C CYS A 16 -31.98 36.13 13.63
N GLU A 17 -33.14 36.66 13.21
CA GLU A 17 -33.45 38.08 13.32
C GLU A 17 -33.51 38.56 14.78
N ALA A 18 -34.14 37.79 15.67
CA ALA A 18 -34.28 38.16 17.08
C ALA A 18 -32.92 38.23 17.81
N ILE A 19 -31.95 37.38 17.46
CA ILE A 19 -30.63 37.35 18.12
C ILE A 19 -29.59 38.26 17.43
N ARG A 20 -29.85 38.74 16.21
CA ARG A 20 -28.93 39.57 15.41
C ARG A 20 -28.34 40.75 16.18
N GLU A 21 -29.18 41.54 16.82
CA GLU A 21 -28.75 42.75 17.53
C GLU A 21 -27.93 42.44 18.79
N VAL A 22 -28.18 41.29 19.43
CA VAL A 22 -27.36 40.82 20.55
C VAL A 22 -26.01 40.33 20.04
N SER A 23 -26.00 39.54 18.97
CA SER A 23 -24.79 39.02 18.34
C SER A 23 -23.81 40.13 17.95
N LYS A 24 -24.33 41.19 17.32
CA LYS A 24 -23.54 42.38 16.95
C LYS A 24 -22.91 43.07 18.16
N LYS A 25 -23.64 43.23 19.27
CA LYS A 25 -23.14 43.90 20.49
C LYS A 25 -21.96 43.16 21.12
N VAL A 26 -21.92 41.83 21.00
CA VAL A 26 -20.87 40.99 21.60
C VAL A 26 -19.82 40.51 20.59
N GLY A 27 -19.93 40.94 19.33
CA GLY A 27 -19.02 40.51 18.26
C GLY A 27 -19.11 39.02 17.90
N ALA A 28 -20.24 38.37 18.18
CA ALA A 28 -20.45 36.96 17.85
C ALA A 28 -20.96 36.79 16.40
N LEU A 29 -20.58 35.69 15.78
CA LEU A 29 -21.10 35.26 14.48
C LEU A 29 -22.35 34.40 14.66
N ILE A 30 -23.32 34.55 13.76
CA ILE A 30 -24.47 33.67 13.64
C ILE A 30 -24.17 32.65 12.54
N ASP A 31 -23.90 31.41 12.96
CA ASP A 31 -23.78 30.26 12.07
C ASP A 31 -25.14 29.55 11.93
N VAL A 32 -25.55 29.28 10.70
CA VAL A 32 -26.83 28.65 10.36
C VAL A 32 -26.58 27.37 9.58
N HIS A 33 -26.75 26.25 10.27
CA HIS A 33 -26.76 24.92 9.67
C HIS A 33 -28.16 24.53 9.16
N LEU A 34 -28.33 24.54 7.83
CA LEU A 34 -29.57 24.19 7.15
C LEU A 34 -29.70 22.69 6.91
N MET A 35 -30.51 22.04 7.76
CA MET A 35 -31.02 20.69 7.55
C MET A 35 -32.41 20.76 6.87
N VAL A 36 -32.46 21.17 5.60
CA VAL A 36 -33.70 21.39 4.83
C VAL A 36 -33.55 20.94 3.38
N LYS A 37 -34.62 20.62 2.65
CA LYS A 37 -34.56 20.26 1.22
C LYS A 37 -35.83 20.70 0.47
N PRO A 38 -35.71 21.45 -0.65
CA PRO A 38 -34.48 21.99 -1.24
C PRO A 38 -33.93 23.20 -0.46
N VAL A 39 -32.60 23.31 -0.34
CA VAL A 39 -31.94 24.37 0.43
C VAL A 39 -32.06 25.76 -0.21
N ASP A 40 -32.03 25.83 -1.55
CA ASP A 40 -32.06 27.07 -2.35
C ASP A 40 -33.22 28.01 -1.94
N ARG A 41 -34.35 27.44 -1.51
CA ARG A 41 -35.56 28.19 -1.18
C ARG A 41 -35.40 29.05 0.07
N ILE A 42 -34.59 28.62 1.05
CA ILE A 42 -34.54 29.25 2.37
C ILE A 42 -33.27 30.05 2.62
N ILE A 43 -32.22 29.87 1.81
CA ILE A 43 -30.95 30.61 1.90
C ILE A 43 -31.18 32.14 1.94
N PRO A 44 -31.98 32.75 1.05
CA PRO A 44 -32.19 34.20 1.05
C PRO A 44 -32.82 34.72 2.35
N ASP A 45 -33.73 33.95 2.94
CA ASP A 45 -34.43 34.37 4.16
C ASP A 45 -33.50 34.39 5.37
N PHE A 46 -32.61 33.41 5.51
CA PHE A 46 -31.62 33.39 6.59
C PHE A 46 -30.52 34.44 6.41
N ALA A 47 -30.07 34.67 5.18
CA ALA A 47 -29.14 35.75 4.89
C ALA A 47 -29.74 37.12 5.27
N LYS A 48 -30.99 37.38 4.86
CA LYS A 48 -31.73 38.60 5.22
C LYS A 48 -31.95 38.73 6.73
N ALA A 49 -32.21 37.62 7.42
CA ALA A 49 -32.38 37.59 8.87
C ALA A 49 -31.09 37.94 9.63
N GLY A 50 -29.91 37.80 9.00
CA GLY A 50 -28.63 38.22 9.55
C GLY A 50 -27.63 37.09 9.80
N ALA A 51 -27.75 35.97 9.08
CA ALA A 51 -26.75 34.90 9.15
C ALA A 51 -25.38 35.40 8.66
N ASN A 52 -24.31 35.04 9.37
CA ASN A 52 -22.94 35.29 8.94
C ASN A 52 -22.38 34.13 8.13
N ILE A 53 -22.76 32.91 8.52
CA ILE A 53 -22.33 31.66 7.90
C ILE A 53 -23.59 30.85 7.61
N ILE A 54 -23.67 30.27 6.42
CA ILE A 54 -24.74 29.36 6.05
C ILE A 54 -24.09 28.08 5.54
N THR A 55 -24.40 26.97 6.21
CA THR A 55 -23.95 25.63 5.81
C THR A 55 -25.14 24.74 5.49
N PHE A 56 -24.94 23.84 4.53
CA PHE A 56 -25.99 22.90 4.14
C PHE A 56 -25.41 21.56 3.70
N HIS A 57 -26.24 20.52 3.77
CA HIS A 57 -25.83 19.20 3.33
C HIS A 57 -25.81 19.12 1.79
N PRO A 58 -24.81 18.48 1.16
CA PRO A 58 -24.80 18.24 -0.29
C PRO A 58 -26.12 17.64 -0.81
N GLU A 59 -26.75 16.75 -0.04
CA GLU A 59 -27.99 16.05 -0.39
C GLU A 59 -29.25 16.93 -0.36
N ALA A 60 -29.14 18.13 0.23
CA ALA A 60 -30.18 19.14 0.30
C ALA A 60 -30.26 20.02 -0.96
N SER A 61 -29.30 19.90 -1.87
CA SER A 61 -29.14 20.75 -3.05
C SER A 61 -29.04 19.90 -4.32
N GLU A 62 -29.80 20.26 -5.36
CA GLU A 62 -29.64 19.67 -6.70
C GLU A 62 -28.35 20.17 -7.38
N HIS A 63 -27.99 21.44 -7.15
CA HIS A 63 -26.84 22.10 -7.76
C HIS A 63 -25.94 22.77 -6.71
N ILE A 64 -25.06 21.99 -6.09
CA ILE A 64 -24.21 22.42 -4.96
C ILE A 64 -23.43 23.71 -5.26
N ASP A 65 -22.81 23.80 -6.44
CA ASP A 65 -22.03 24.97 -6.87
C ASP A 65 -22.89 26.25 -6.89
N ARG A 66 -24.11 26.17 -7.43
CA ARG A 66 -25.08 27.27 -7.47
C ARG A 66 -25.52 27.69 -6.08
N SER A 67 -25.81 26.74 -5.21
CA SER A 67 -26.25 26.99 -3.84
C SER A 67 -25.14 27.67 -3.01
N LEU A 68 -23.89 27.22 -3.16
CA LEU A 68 -22.73 27.87 -2.53
C LEU A 68 -22.51 29.28 -3.07
N ALA A 69 -22.63 29.49 -4.39
CA ALA A 69 -22.53 30.81 -5.00
C ALA A 69 -23.61 31.76 -4.45
N MET A 70 -24.87 31.28 -4.36
CA MET A 70 -25.98 32.07 -3.81
C MET A 70 -25.70 32.56 -2.38
N VAL A 71 -25.16 31.70 -1.51
CA VAL A 71 -24.79 32.09 -0.14
C VAL A 71 -23.75 33.22 -0.14
N ARG A 72 -22.73 33.12 -1.00
CA ARG A 72 -21.66 34.12 -1.12
C ARG A 72 -22.16 35.44 -1.69
N ASP A 73 -23.01 35.38 -2.72
CA ASP A 73 -23.60 36.55 -3.38
C ASP A 73 -24.49 37.36 -2.41
N LEU A 74 -25.06 36.68 -1.41
CA LEU A 74 -25.81 37.29 -0.32
C LEU A 74 -24.93 37.81 0.83
N GLY A 75 -23.61 37.72 0.71
CA GLY A 75 -22.63 38.25 1.67
C GLY A 75 -22.34 37.36 2.87
N CYS A 76 -22.79 36.09 2.85
CA CYS A 76 -22.51 35.12 3.90
C CYS A 76 -21.28 34.27 3.55
N LYS A 77 -20.60 33.72 4.56
CA LYS A 77 -19.66 32.61 4.37
C LYS A 77 -20.43 31.34 4.03
N SER A 78 -19.95 30.59 3.06
CA SER A 78 -20.61 29.39 2.55
C SER A 78 -19.94 28.12 3.02
N GLY A 79 -20.71 27.09 3.35
CA GLY A 79 -20.13 25.81 3.78
C GLY A 79 -20.96 24.58 3.45
N LEU A 80 -20.30 23.42 3.50
CA LEU A 80 -20.91 22.11 3.29
C LEU A 80 -20.86 21.27 4.55
N VAL A 81 -21.95 20.53 4.77
CA VAL A 81 -22.11 19.64 5.92
C VAL A 81 -22.14 18.19 5.51
N PHE A 82 -21.29 17.36 6.10
CA PHE A 82 -21.20 15.94 5.78
C PHE A 82 -21.69 15.08 6.94
N ASN A 83 -22.70 14.25 6.69
CA ASN A 83 -23.08 13.19 7.63
C ASN A 83 -21.98 12.14 7.71
N PRO A 84 -21.92 11.26 8.72
CA PRO A 84 -20.89 10.21 8.82
C PRO A 84 -20.70 9.43 7.50
N ALA A 85 -21.79 9.05 6.84
CA ALA A 85 -21.77 8.31 5.57
C ALA A 85 -21.55 9.16 4.30
N THR A 86 -21.77 10.49 4.33
CA THR A 86 -21.69 11.33 3.12
C THR A 86 -20.23 11.47 2.66
N PRO A 87 -19.83 11.05 1.45
CA PRO A 87 -18.44 11.09 1.03
C PRO A 87 -17.91 12.54 0.90
N LEU A 88 -16.61 12.76 1.17
CA LEU A 88 -15.99 14.09 1.05
C LEU A 88 -15.76 14.53 -0.42
N ASN A 89 -15.99 13.66 -1.40
CA ASN A 89 -15.78 13.95 -2.82
C ASN A 89 -16.71 15.05 -3.38
N TYR A 90 -17.80 15.41 -2.68
CA TYR A 90 -18.58 16.60 -3.02
C TYR A 90 -17.73 17.90 -2.99
N LEU A 91 -16.59 17.90 -2.32
CA LEU A 91 -15.66 19.03 -2.28
C LEU A 91 -14.85 19.20 -3.58
N ASP A 92 -14.66 18.15 -4.38
CA ASP A 92 -13.63 18.08 -5.42
C ASP A 92 -13.74 19.21 -6.48
N HIS A 93 -14.93 19.79 -6.64
CA HIS A 93 -15.21 20.86 -7.62
C HIS A 93 -15.70 22.18 -7.02
N VAL A 94 -15.77 22.29 -5.69
CA VAL A 94 -16.37 23.47 -5.03
C VAL A 94 -15.55 24.03 -3.87
N MET A 95 -14.33 23.52 -3.63
CA MET A 95 -13.43 24.05 -2.58
C MET A 95 -13.18 25.57 -2.71
N ASP A 96 -13.20 26.11 -3.92
CA ASP A 96 -13.11 27.55 -4.21
C ASP A 96 -14.33 28.37 -3.76
N LYS A 97 -15.41 27.72 -3.34
CA LYS A 97 -16.63 28.36 -2.85
C LYS A 97 -16.98 27.92 -1.43
N VAL A 98 -16.08 27.23 -0.73
CA VAL A 98 -16.29 26.79 0.65
C VAL A 98 -15.40 27.59 1.58
N ASP A 99 -16.00 28.15 2.62
CA ASP A 99 -15.36 28.85 3.73
C ASP A 99 -15.37 28.00 5.02
N MET A 100 -16.31 27.04 5.11
CA MET A 100 -16.43 26.12 6.24
C MET A 100 -16.86 24.71 5.80
N ILE A 101 -16.23 23.69 6.37
CA ILE A 101 -16.63 22.29 6.25
C ILE A 101 -17.10 21.84 7.63
N LEU A 102 -18.35 21.41 7.73
CA LEU A 102 -18.93 20.86 8.97
C LEU A 102 -19.02 19.34 8.83
N LEU A 103 -18.48 18.60 9.80
CA LEU A 103 -18.70 17.16 9.92
C LEU A 103 -19.65 16.84 11.05
N MET A 104 -20.71 16.10 10.74
CA MET A 104 -21.60 15.55 11.75
C MET A 104 -20.94 14.30 12.36
N SER A 105 -20.80 14.28 13.68
CA SER A 105 -20.36 13.10 14.45
C SER A 105 -21.52 12.27 15.02
N VAL A 106 -22.74 12.56 14.57
CA VAL A 106 -23.99 11.80 14.82
C VAL A 106 -24.85 11.86 13.56
N ASN A 107 -25.91 11.04 13.48
CA ASN A 107 -26.87 11.17 12.39
C ASN A 107 -27.75 12.42 12.61
N PRO A 108 -28.06 13.21 11.57
CA PRO A 108 -28.87 14.42 11.72
C PRO A 108 -30.31 14.08 12.14
N GLY A 109 -30.96 15.00 12.87
CA GLY A 109 -32.39 14.93 13.19
C GLY A 109 -32.74 14.75 14.68
N PHE A 110 -31.87 14.18 15.51
CA PHE A 110 -32.14 14.00 16.94
C PHE A 110 -30.99 14.49 17.84
N GLY A 111 -31.33 15.27 18.87
CA GLY A 111 -30.39 15.71 19.90
C GLY A 111 -30.06 14.60 20.91
N GLY A 112 -28.92 14.70 21.61
CA GLY A 112 -28.53 13.76 22.67
C GLY A 112 -27.95 12.41 22.20
N GLN A 113 -27.68 12.24 20.91
CA GLN A 113 -26.98 11.08 20.39
C GLN A 113 -25.51 11.03 20.85
N LYS A 114 -24.96 9.82 20.96
CA LYS A 114 -23.55 9.60 21.31
C LYS A 114 -22.65 9.86 20.10
N PHE A 115 -21.50 10.45 20.35
CA PHE A 115 -20.43 10.67 19.36
C PHE A 115 -20.04 9.34 18.68
N ILE A 116 -19.95 9.35 17.35
CA ILE A 116 -19.53 8.22 16.52
C ILE A 116 -18.00 8.29 16.30
N PRO A 117 -17.19 7.39 16.91
CA PRO A 117 -15.73 7.46 16.89
C PRO A 117 -15.11 7.45 15.48
N GLU A 118 -15.72 6.76 14.53
CA GLU A 118 -15.27 6.65 13.14
C GLU A 118 -15.22 8.01 12.42
N THR A 119 -15.95 9.01 12.94
CA THR A 119 -15.92 10.40 12.44
C THR A 119 -14.53 11.03 12.59
N LEU A 120 -13.70 10.55 13.54
CA LEU A 120 -12.32 11.03 13.72
C LEU A 120 -11.45 10.78 12.48
N GLU A 121 -11.60 9.64 11.81
CA GLU A 121 -10.85 9.37 10.57
C GLU A 121 -11.31 10.30 9.45
N LYS A 122 -12.62 10.58 9.38
CA LYS A 122 -13.17 11.53 8.42
C LYS A 122 -12.68 12.95 8.67
N LEU A 123 -12.52 13.34 9.93
CA LEU A 123 -11.92 14.62 10.30
C LEU A 123 -10.49 14.75 9.80
N LYS A 124 -9.66 13.71 9.98
CA LYS A 124 -8.28 13.68 9.47
C LYS A 124 -8.25 13.83 7.94
N LEU A 125 -9.15 13.13 7.25
CA LEU A 125 -9.26 13.23 5.79
C LEU A 125 -9.71 14.62 5.32
N ALA A 126 -10.68 15.24 6.00
CA ALA A 126 -11.12 16.59 5.71
C ALA A 126 -9.99 17.60 5.96
N ARG A 127 -9.29 17.49 7.09
CA ARG A 127 -8.13 18.33 7.44
C ARG A 127 -7.03 18.25 6.39
N ALA A 128 -6.64 17.04 5.98
CA ALA A 128 -5.64 16.84 4.94
C ALA A 128 -6.03 17.52 3.61
N ARG A 129 -7.31 17.45 3.21
CA ARG A 129 -7.81 18.15 2.02
C ARG A 129 -7.73 19.66 2.16
N ILE A 130 -8.10 20.21 3.33
CA ILE A 130 -8.00 21.65 3.58
C ILE A 130 -6.53 22.09 3.58
N ASP A 131 -5.62 21.32 4.19
CA ASP A 131 -4.19 21.65 4.23
C ASP A 131 -3.57 21.65 2.83
N ALA A 132 -3.88 20.64 2.01
CA ALA A 132 -3.45 20.61 0.61
C ALA A 132 -3.99 21.81 -0.18
N TYR A 133 -5.25 22.20 0.05
CA TYR A 133 -5.85 23.37 -0.60
C TYR A 133 -5.23 24.68 -0.12
N TYR A 134 -4.92 24.80 1.17
CA TYR A 134 -4.23 25.95 1.75
C TYR A 134 -2.82 26.09 1.20
N GLN A 135 -2.05 25.00 1.09
CA GLN A 135 -0.72 25.04 0.47
C GLN A 135 -0.77 25.53 -0.97
N LYS A 136 -1.83 25.18 -1.71
CA LYS A 136 -2.02 25.60 -3.11
C LYS A 136 -2.48 27.05 -3.26
N THR A 137 -3.32 27.56 -2.35
CA THR A 137 -4.08 28.81 -2.57
C THR A 137 -3.89 29.88 -1.50
N GLY A 138 -3.34 29.52 -0.34
CA GLY A 138 -3.28 30.38 0.85
C GLY A 138 -4.63 30.62 1.53
N ARG A 139 -5.73 30.03 1.05
CA ARG A 139 -7.07 30.27 1.60
C ARG A 139 -7.37 29.36 2.77
N GLN A 140 -7.82 29.95 3.88
CA GLN A 140 -8.25 29.21 5.07
C GLN A 140 -9.71 28.77 4.94
N ILE A 141 -9.97 27.54 5.36
CA ILE A 141 -11.30 26.94 5.49
C ILE A 141 -11.41 26.37 6.90
N TRP A 142 -12.49 26.69 7.61
CA TRP A 142 -12.74 26.17 8.95
C TRP A 142 -13.24 24.73 8.88
N LEU A 143 -12.79 23.89 9.83
CA LEU A 143 -13.23 22.52 9.99
C LEU A 143 -14.01 22.39 11.31
N GLU A 144 -15.33 22.37 11.18
CA GLU A 144 -16.28 22.30 12.29
C GLU A 144 -16.78 20.89 12.55
N VAL A 145 -17.08 20.59 13.82
CA VAL A 145 -17.71 19.33 14.25
C VAL A 145 -18.96 19.60 15.07
N ASP A 146 -20.05 18.94 14.69
CA ASP A 146 -21.32 18.93 15.43
C ASP A 146 -21.79 17.50 15.77
N GLY A 147 -22.20 17.29 17.02
CA GLY A 147 -22.75 16.02 17.50
C GLY A 147 -22.00 15.41 18.67
N GLY A 148 -22.40 15.75 19.90
CA GLY A 148 -21.86 15.08 21.10
C GLY A 148 -20.44 15.50 21.49
N VAL A 149 -20.00 16.70 21.10
CA VAL A 149 -18.73 17.31 21.52
C VAL A 149 -18.83 17.79 22.97
N ASN A 150 -17.85 17.46 23.81
CA ASN A 150 -17.77 17.79 25.22
C ASN A 150 -16.31 17.83 25.72
N ALA A 151 -16.08 18.20 26.98
CA ALA A 151 -14.73 18.30 27.55
C ALA A 151 -13.94 16.98 27.52
N GLN A 152 -14.61 15.82 27.50
CA GLN A 152 -13.96 14.51 27.52
C GLN A 152 -13.40 14.11 26.15
N ASN A 153 -14.05 14.49 25.05
CA ASN A 153 -13.64 14.07 23.69
C ASN A 153 -13.03 15.20 22.85
N ILE A 154 -13.13 16.47 23.25
CA ILE A 154 -12.67 17.62 22.46
C ILE A 154 -11.18 17.55 22.09
N ILE A 155 -10.34 16.95 22.94
CA ILE A 155 -8.91 16.77 22.66
C ILE A 155 -8.68 15.87 21.45
N GLU A 156 -9.38 14.74 21.37
CA GLU A 156 -9.24 13.79 20.27
C GLU A 156 -9.80 14.37 18.96
N ILE A 157 -10.91 15.12 19.07
CA ILE A 157 -11.53 15.81 17.94
C ILE A 157 -10.58 16.90 17.39
N ALA A 158 -9.93 17.67 18.26
CA ALA A 158 -8.93 18.67 17.87
C ALA A 158 -7.69 18.02 17.23
N ARG A 159 -7.20 16.91 17.80
CA ARG A 159 -6.08 16.13 17.23
C ARG A 159 -6.41 15.53 15.87
N ALA A 160 -7.68 15.20 15.62
CA ALA A 160 -8.16 14.76 14.32
C ALA A 160 -8.24 15.90 13.28
N GLY A 161 -8.05 17.16 13.70
CA GLY A 161 -7.89 18.31 12.80
C GLY A 161 -9.01 19.34 12.87
N ALA A 162 -10.03 19.16 13.71
CA ALA A 162 -11.08 20.15 13.91
C ALA A 162 -10.52 21.43 14.56
N ASP A 163 -11.01 22.58 14.11
CA ASP A 163 -10.67 23.90 14.67
C ASP A 163 -11.90 24.66 15.19
N THR A 164 -13.10 24.18 14.88
CA THR A 164 -14.39 24.76 15.29
C THR A 164 -15.27 23.66 15.92
N PHE A 165 -15.95 23.96 17.03
CA PHE A 165 -16.62 22.93 17.86
C PHE A 165 -18.02 23.36 18.31
N VAL A 166 -19.04 22.54 18.03
CA VAL A 166 -20.42 22.79 18.47
C VAL A 166 -20.67 22.10 19.82
N ALA A 167 -20.75 22.91 20.89
CA ALA A 167 -20.89 22.43 22.28
C ALA A 167 -22.35 22.34 22.78
N GLY A 168 -23.35 22.33 21.88
CA GLY A 168 -24.76 22.43 22.22
C GLY A 168 -25.23 21.41 23.27
N ASN A 169 -24.96 20.11 23.05
CA ASN A 169 -25.34 19.03 23.98
C ASN A 169 -24.62 19.10 25.34
N ALA A 170 -23.39 19.63 25.37
CA ALA A 170 -22.62 19.75 26.61
C ALA A 170 -23.16 20.89 27.49
N ILE A 171 -23.57 21.99 26.86
CA ILE A 171 -24.12 23.16 27.54
C ILE A 171 -25.58 22.91 27.95
N PHE A 172 -26.43 22.50 27.00
CA PHE A 172 -27.87 22.33 27.18
C PHE A 172 -28.20 20.84 27.36
N THR A 173 -28.28 20.39 28.61
CA THR A 173 -28.56 18.99 28.97
C THR A 173 -29.79 18.93 29.86
N LYS A 174 -30.83 18.24 29.38
CA LYS A 174 -32.12 18.11 30.07
C LYS A 174 -31.95 17.69 31.54
N GLY A 175 -32.39 18.56 32.46
CA GLY A 175 -32.30 18.35 33.91
C GLY A 175 -31.15 19.10 34.60
N LEU A 176 -30.23 19.71 33.84
CA LEU A 176 -29.13 20.54 34.34
C LEU A 176 -29.20 22.00 33.83
N ASP A 177 -30.26 22.34 33.08
CA ASP A 177 -30.44 23.64 32.42
C ASP A 177 -30.74 24.80 33.39
N THR A 178 -30.90 24.53 34.69
CA THR A 178 -31.19 25.54 35.73
C THR A 178 -29.94 26.17 36.34
N ASP A 179 -28.74 25.63 36.08
CA ASP A 179 -27.48 26.20 36.55
C ASP A 179 -27.05 27.39 35.69
N LYS A 180 -27.19 28.60 36.24
CA LYS A 180 -26.85 29.87 35.57
C LYS A 180 -25.38 30.01 35.19
N ASN A 181 -24.47 29.26 35.82
CA ASN A 181 -23.02 29.33 35.54
C ASN A 181 -22.52 28.22 34.61
N ARG A 182 -23.37 27.27 34.24
CA ARG A 182 -23.00 26.08 33.47
C ARG A 182 -22.26 26.38 32.16
N TYR A 183 -22.70 27.40 31.42
CA TYR A 183 -22.02 27.83 30.19
C TYR A 183 -20.54 28.15 30.44
N ASN A 184 -20.26 28.98 31.44
CA ASN A 184 -18.89 29.40 31.76
C ASN A 184 -18.04 28.22 32.23
N THR A 185 -18.62 27.32 33.04
CA THR A 185 -17.92 26.12 33.51
C THR A 185 -17.56 25.18 32.35
N VAL A 186 -18.55 24.75 31.57
CA VAL A 186 -18.36 23.79 30.47
C VAL A 186 -17.43 24.35 29.40
N VAL A 187 -17.64 25.60 28.97
CA VAL A 187 -16.77 26.24 27.98
C VAL A 187 -15.36 26.49 28.53
N GLY A 188 -15.25 26.83 29.82
CA GLY A 188 -13.96 26.97 30.51
C GLY A 188 -13.16 25.66 30.51
N GLU A 189 -13.80 24.54 30.87
CA GLU A 189 -13.19 23.20 30.83
C GLU A 189 -12.76 22.81 29.42
N MET A 190 -13.62 23.01 28.42
CA MET A 190 -13.31 22.71 27.02
C MET A 190 -12.13 23.55 26.50
N ARG A 191 -12.08 24.85 26.83
CA ARG A 191 -10.96 25.73 26.47
C ARG A 191 -9.66 25.32 27.15
N ALA A 192 -9.71 24.94 28.43
CA ALA A 192 -8.55 24.44 29.16
C ALA A 192 -8.02 23.14 28.52
N ALA A 193 -8.91 22.22 28.14
CA ALA A 193 -8.54 20.99 27.44
C ALA A 193 -7.87 21.28 26.08
N LEU A 194 -8.43 22.20 25.28
CA LEU A 194 -7.85 22.59 24.00
C LEU A 194 -6.47 23.27 24.12
N ALA A 195 -6.26 24.07 25.17
CA ALA A 195 -4.97 24.72 25.40
C ALA A 195 -3.82 23.72 25.51
N THR A 196 -4.08 22.51 26.04
CA THR A 196 -3.08 21.42 26.12
C THR A 196 -2.73 20.80 24.76
N VAL A 197 -3.64 20.87 23.78
CA VAL A 197 -3.41 20.38 22.41
C VAL A 197 -2.68 21.44 21.59
N MET A 198 -3.06 22.72 21.72
CA MET A 198 -2.41 23.82 21.00
C MET A 198 -0.96 24.06 21.44
N SER A 199 -0.59 23.69 22.68
CA SER A 199 0.81 23.74 23.13
C SER A 199 1.68 22.62 22.55
N GLN A 200 1.11 21.54 22.01
CA GLN A 200 1.87 20.43 21.43
C GLN A 200 2.42 20.70 20.01
N PHE A 201 1.99 21.77 19.34
CA PHE A 201 2.36 22.06 17.93
C PHE A 201 3.21 23.31 17.72
N ARG A 202 3.70 23.94 18.80
CA ARG A 202 4.48 25.18 18.71
C ARG A 202 5.97 24.88 18.87
N VAL A 203 6.67 24.69 17.76
CA VAL A 203 8.13 24.54 17.77
C VAL A 203 8.76 25.82 18.34
N LYS A 204 9.59 25.68 19.38
CA LYS A 204 10.36 26.77 20.02
C LYS A 204 11.87 26.57 19.87
N ALA A 205 12.33 25.33 19.65
CA ALA A 205 13.73 25.01 19.40
C ALA A 205 13.94 24.22 18.11
N VAL A 206 15.02 24.51 17.38
CA VAL A 206 15.45 23.74 16.22
C VAL A 206 16.90 23.27 16.43
N MET A 207 17.09 21.97 16.43
CA MET A 207 18.38 21.31 16.58
C MET A 207 18.86 20.88 15.21
N PHE A 208 20.12 21.09 14.87
CA PHE A 208 20.70 20.74 13.59
C PHE A 208 21.80 19.70 13.76
N ASP A 209 21.78 18.67 12.93
CA ASP A 209 22.95 17.83 12.73
C ASP A 209 24.07 18.60 12.02
N LEU A 210 25.34 18.29 12.30
CA LEU A 210 26.47 19.02 11.72
C LEU A 210 26.89 18.42 10.38
N ASP A 211 27.45 17.21 10.41
CA ASP A 211 28.06 16.56 9.27
C ASP A 211 26.98 16.09 8.27
N GLY A 212 27.09 16.50 7.00
CA GLY A 212 26.14 16.10 5.95
C GLY A 212 24.75 16.74 6.03
N THR A 213 24.59 17.73 6.93
CA THR A 213 23.40 18.57 7.06
C THR A 213 23.77 20.06 6.98
N LEU A 214 24.68 20.53 7.85
CA LEU A 214 25.15 21.92 7.86
C LEU A 214 26.46 22.10 7.09
N ILE A 215 27.38 21.15 7.22
CA ILE A 215 28.73 21.25 6.66
C ILE A 215 29.06 19.99 5.84
N ASP A 216 29.69 20.19 4.67
CA ASP A 216 30.33 19.11 3.92
C ASP A 216 31.74 18.84 4.47
N THR A 217 31.86 17.80 5.30
CA THR A 217 33.13 17.37 5.91
C THR A 217 33.81 16.23 5.15
N ALA A 218 33.18 15.68 4.10
CA ALA A 218 33.70 14.54 3.36
C ALA A 218 35.06 14.80 2.67
N PRO A 219 35.32 15.97 2.06
CA PRO A 219 36.62 16.25 1.45
C PRO A 219 37.78 16.20 2.45
N GLU A 220 37.57 16.74 3.64
CA GLU A 220 38.58 16.80 4.70
C GLU A 220 38.88 15.42 5.28
N ILE A 221 37.84 14.63 5.55
CA ILE A 221 37.99 13.26 6.04
C ILE A 221 38.73 12.39 5.01
N ALA A 222 38.39 12.55 3.72
CA ALA A 222 39.06 11.83 2.65
C ALA A 222 40.55 12.22 2.52
N PHE A 223 40.88 13.50 2.70
CA PHE A 223 42.26 13.96 2.74
C PHE A 223 43.02 13.35 3.93
N ALA A 224 42.48 13.43 5.15
CA ALA A 224 43.13 12.92 6.35
C ALA A 224 43.39 11.41 6.25
N ALA A 225 42.41 10.63 5.77
CA ALA A 225 42.56 9.20 5.55
C ALA A 225 43.67 8.89 4.54
N ASN A 226 43.74 9.62 3.43
CA ASN A 226 44.76 9.39 2.41
C ASN A 226 46.15 9.82 2.85
N GLN A 227 46.29 10.88 3.65
CA GLN A 227 47.57 11.25 4.26
C GLN A 227 48.02 10.19 5.27
N THR A 228 47.11 9.66 6.09
CA THR A 228 47.42 8.53 6.98
C THR A 228 47.92 7.31 6.21
N LEU A 229 47.27 6.95 5.09
CA LEU A 229 47.74 5.85 4.26
C LEU A 229 49.14 6.13 3.69
N ALA A 230 49.38 7.35 3.20
CA ALA A 230 50.68 7.74 2.66
C ALA A 230 51.80 7.65 3.72
N ASP A 231 51.55 8.13 4.94
CA ASP A 231 52.52 8.08 6.05
C ASP A 231 52.81 6.65 6.53
N LEU A 232 51.86 5.73 6.34
CA LEU A 232 52.04 4.30 6.57
C LEU A 232 52.65 3.56 5.37
N ASN A 233 53.09 4.27 4.33
CA ASN A 233 53.60 3.73 3.06
C ASN A 233 52.60 2.84 2.31
N LEU A 234 51.30 3.12 2.43
CA LEU A 234 50.22 2.43 1.73
C LEU A 234 49.68 3.28 0.56
N PRO A 235 49.21 2.66 -0.54
CA PRO A 235 48.58 3.39 -1.63
C PRO A 235 47.32 4.14 -1.19
N VAL A 236 47.22 5.43 -1.54
CA VAL A 236 46.03 6.26 -1.27
C VAL A 236 44.79 5.70 -1.98
N LEU A 237 43.60 5.96 -1.44
CA LEU A 237 42.31 5.56 -2.01
C LEU A 237 41.68 6.70 -2.84
N PRO A 238 40.90 6.39 -3.90
CA PRO A 238 40.06 7.38 -4.56
C PRO A 238 39.16 8.11 -3.56
N LYS A 239 39.00 9.43 -3.72
CA LYS A 239 38.21 10.27 -2.80
C LYS A 239 36.78 9.75 -2.61
N GLU A 240 36.14 9.30 -3.69
CA GLU A 240 34.78 8.72 -3.65
C GLU A 240 34.72 7.46 -2.80
N GLN A 241 35.74 6.60 -2.89
CA GLN A 241 35.82 5.37 -2.11
C GLN A 241 35.96 5.67 -0.61
N VAL A 242 36.80 6.63 -0.22
CA VAL A 242 36.92 7.04 1.18
C VAL A 242 35.63 7.69 1.67
N THR A 243 34.98 8.50 0.83
CA THR A 243 33.69 9.14 1.14
C THR A 243 32.61 8.10 1.43
N ASN A 244 32.61 6.97 0.72
CA ASN A 244 31.69 5.86 0.96
C ASN A 244 31.93 5.15 2.31
N TYR A 245 33.09 5.31 2.92
CA TYR A 245 33.38 4.75 4.24
C TYR A 245 32.94 5.65 5.39
N ILE A 246 32.54 6.90 5.12
CA ILE A 246 32.09 7.88 6.11
C ILE A 246 30.67 7.52 6.60
N GLY A 247 30.45 7.60 7.91
CA GLY A 247 29.12 7.44 8.53
C GLY A 247 29.12 6.59 9.80
N ASP A 248 30.08 5.67 9.95
CA ASP A 248 30.12 4.70 11.06
C ASP A 248 31.18 5.05 12.13
N GLY A 249 31.70 6.28 12.10
CA GLY A 249 32.73 6.78 13.02
C GLY A 249 34.17 6.65 12.47
N ALA A 250 35.08 7.47 13.04
CA ALA A 250 36.46 7.59 12.56
C ALA A 250 37.24 6.27 12.63
N GLN A 251 37.07 5.50 13.71
CA GLN A 251 37.76 4.22 13.88
C GLN A 251 37.37 3.20 12.79
N VAL A 252 36.07 3.10 12.47
CA VAL A 252 35.56 2.20 11.43
C VAL A 252 36.06 2.65 10.05
N LEU A 253 36.07 3.96 9.79
CA LEU A 253 36.62 4.51 8.55
C LEU A 253 38.11 4.17 8.39
N ILE A 254 38.92 4.40 9.43
CA ILE A 254 40.36 4.09 9.42
C ILE A 254 40.55 2.59 9.17
N LYS A 255 39.78 1.74 9.85
CA LYS A 255 39.85 0.29 9.68
C LYS A 255 39.54 -0.12 8.24
N ARG A 256 38.46 0.41 7.64
CA ARG A 256 38.08 0.15 6.23
C ARG A 256 39.13 0.63 5.25
N CYS A 257 39.73 1.80 5.48
CA CYS A 257 40.82 2.32 4.65
C CYS A 257 42.05 1.39 4.67
N LEU A 258 42.42 0.88 5.84
CA LEU A 258 43.53 -0.06 6.00
C LEU A 258 43.22 -1.42 5.40
N THR A 259 42.06 -2.02 5.73
CA THR A 259 41.64 -3.32 5.20
C THR A 259 41.54 -3.30 3.67
N GLY A 260 41.04 -2.21 3.09
CA GLY A 260 40.97 -2.02 1.64
C GLY A 260 42.33 -1.93 0.92
N ARG A 261 43.44 -1.88 1.68
CA ARG A 261 44.82 -1.87 1.14
C ARG A 261 45.65 -3.07 1.56
N LEU A 262 45.42 -3.58 2.76
CA LEU A 262 46.13 -4.75 3.29
C LEU A 262 45.54 -6.07 2.81
N ASN A 263 44.29 -6.07 2.31
CA ASN A 263 43.50 -7.29 2.04
C ASN A 263 43.43 -8.24 3.25
N ALA A 264 43.59 -7.68 4.46
CA ALA A 264 43.55 -8.35 5.75
C ALA A 264 43.17 -7.33 6.84
N GLU A 265 42.78 -7.80 8.02
CA GLU A 265 42.61 -6.91 9.18
C GLU A 265 43.97 -6.29 9.56
N PRO A 266 44.04 -4.97 9.82
CA PRO A 266 45.26 -4.36 10.35
C PRO A 266 45.56 -4.92 11.75
N ASP A 267 46.84 -5.15 12.05
CA ASP A 267 47.25 -5.48 13.41
C ASP A 267 47.01 -4.31 14.38
N GLY A 268 47.01 -4.61 15.68
CA GLY A 268 46.65 -3.63 16.72
C GLY A 268 47.60 -2.42 16.77
N GLU A 269 48.88 -2.62 16.53
CA GLU A 269 49.90 -1.58 16.60
C GLU A 269 49.80 -0.62 15.40
N MET A 270 49.63 -1.16 14.19
CA MET A 270 49.37 -0.38 12.98
C MET A 270 48.04 0.37 13.09
N PHE A 271 46.99 -0.24 13.63
CA PHE A 271 45.71 0.41 13.79
C PHE A 271 45.77 1.59 14.77
N GLU A 272 46.46 1.44 15.90
CA GLU A 272 46.70 2.56 16.83
C GLU A 272 47.53 3.68 16.18
N GLN A 273 48.60 3.32 15.48
CA GLN A 273 49.43 4.30 14.76
C GLN A 273 48.61 5.07 13.70
N ALA A 274 47.79 4.36 12.93
CA ALA A 274 46.90 4.95 11.92
C ALA A 274 45.87 5.90 12.56
N GLN A 275 45.32 5.55 13.72
CA GLN A 275 44.43 6.43 14.47
C GLN A 275 45.13 7.73 14.88
N HIS A 276 46.34 7.63 15.44
CA HIS A 276 47.12 8.81 15.82
C HIS A 276 47.39 9.73 14.63
N LEU A 277 47.86 9.18 13.51
CA LEU A 277 48.13 9.94 12.29
C LEU A 277 46.86 10.56 11.71
N PHE A 278 45.78 9.79 11.61
CA PHE A 278 44.50 10.29 11.09
C PHE A 278 43.99 11.47 11.88
N PHE A 279 43.95 11.38 13.21
CA PHE A 279 43.47 12.49 14.03
C PHE A 279 44.40 13.71 13.97
N ALA A 280 45.71 13.53 13.79
CA ALA A 280 46.64 14.64 13.58
C ALA A 280 46.40 15.36 12.25
N HIS A 281 46.27 14.61 11.15
CA HIS A 281 45.97 15.16 9.83
C HIS A 281 44.61 15.82 9.78
N TYR A 282 43.62 15.21 10.44
CA TYR A 282 42.27 15.75 10.54
C TYR A 282 42.25 17.06 11.35
N ALA A 283 42.95 17.13 12.49
CA ALA A 283 43.03 18.36 13.28
C ALA A 283 43.71 19.53 12.54
N ASN A 284 44.69 19.24 11.68
CA ASN A 284 45.50 20.26 11.01
C ASN A 284 44.90 20.77 9.68
N ASN A 285 43.83 20.15 9.17
CA ASN A 285 43.30 20.42 7.82
C ASN A 285 41.83 20.90 7.76
N VAL A 286 41.34 21.57 8.81
CA VAL A 286 39.97 22.10 8.90
C VAL A 286 39.58 23.07 7.77
N LYS A 287 40.55 23.55 6.97
CA LYS A 287 40.39 24.55 5.90
C LYS A 287 39.50 24.13 4.71
N GLN A 288 39.22 22.84 4.52
CA GLN A 288 38.47 22.36 3.36
C GLN A 288 36.96 22.20 3.58
N SER A 289 36.53 22.07 4.84
CA SER A 289 35.10 21.94 5.16
C SER A 289 34.37 23.28 4.97
N ARG A 290 33.21 23.24 4.31
CA ARG A 290 32.38 24.41 4.02
C ARG A 290 30.91 24.14 4.35
N PRO A 291 30.14 25.15 4.80
CA PRO A 291 28.69 25.06 4.83
C PRO A 291 28.12 24.68 3.46
N PHE A 292 27.02 23.94 3.43
CA PHE A 292 26.25 23.76 2.20
C PHE A 292 25.62 25.09 1.75
N ASP A 293 25.38 25.24 0.44
CA ASP A 293 24.72 26.41 -0.12
C ASP A 293 23.36 26.66 0.55
N GLY A 294 23.09 27.90 0.97
CA GLY A 294 21.84 28.28 1.62
C GLY A 294 21.78 28.03 3.13
N VAL A 295 22.77 27.37 3.75
CA VAL A 295 22.76 27.06 5.19
C VAL A 295 22.81 28.33 6.04
N LEU A 296 23.68 29.28 5.68
CA LEU A 296 23.83 30.53 6.43
C LEU A 296 22.55 31.38 6.36
N GLU A 297 21.97 31.51 5.18
CA GLU A 297 20.72 32.23 4.95
C GLU A 297 19.54 31.56 5.68
N GLY A 298 19.51 30.22 5.67
CA GLY A 298 18.54 29.41 6.37
C GLY A 298 18.61 29.60 7.89
N LEU A 299 19.78 29.41 8.48
CA LEU A 299 20.00 29.62 9.92
C LEU A 299 19.69 31.06 10.33
N GLN A 300 20.09 32.05 9.52
CA GLN A 300 19.78 33.45 9.80
C GLN A 300 18.27 33.72 9.77
N THR A 301 17.53 33.09 8.85
CA THR A 301 16.07 33.21 8.76
C THR A 301 15.38 32.61 9.98
N VAL A 302 15.81 31.43 10.42
CA VAL A 302 15.26 30.75 11.60
C VAL A 302 15.60 31.54 12.86
N TRP A 303 16.86 31.97 13.00
CA TRP A 303 17.31 32.78 14.13
C TRP A 303 16.52 34.10 14.27
N ARG A 304 16.30 34.83 13.16
CA ARG A 304 15.50 36.07 13.16
C ARG A 304 14.03 35.88 13.55
N ARG A 305 13.50 34.66 13.42
CA ARG A 305 12.13 34.32 13.83
C ARG A 305 12.02 33.97 15.32
N GLY A 306 13.12 34.02 16.07
CA GLY A 306 13.15 33.86 17.52
C GLY A 306 13.15 32.42 18.01
N PHE A 307 13.50 31.45 17.15
CA PHE A 307 13.71 30.06 17.58
C PHE A 307 15.05 29.92 18.31
N LYS A 308 15.08 29.10 19.36
CA LYS A 308 16.33 28.66 19.99
C LYS A 308 17.00 27.63 19.08
N LEU A 309 18.29 27.77 18.80
CA LEU A 309 19.01 26.91 17.88
C LEU A 309 20.05 26.08 18.61
N ALA A 310 20.18 24.81 18.23
CA ALA A 310 21.24 23.96 18.75
C ALA A 310 21.94 23.17 17.64
N CYS A 311 23.21 22.82 17.86
CA CYS A 311 23.97 21.91 17.03
C CYS A 311 24.17 20.60 17.80
N VAL A 312 23.89 19.46 17.18
CA VAL A 312 24.05 18.13 17.75
C VAL A 312 24.83 17.24 16.81
N THR A 313 25.97 16.70 17.23
CA THR A 313 26.82 15.84 16.38
C THR A 313 27.44 14.68 17.16
N ASN A 314 27.78 13.61 16.46
CA ASN A 314 28.61 12.51 17.00
C ASN A 314 30.11 12.81 16.88
N LYS A 315 30.48 13.93 16.25
CA LYS A 315 31.86 14.41 16.13
C LYS A 315 32.38 14.88 17.50
N PRO A 316 33.60 14.48 17.92
CA PRO A 316 34.20 14.96 19.15
C PRO A 316 34.36 16.49 19.20
N GLU A 317 34.24 17.07 20.39
CA GLU A 317 34.19 18.52 20.62
C GLU A 317 35.42 19.24 20.08
N LYS A 318 36.60 18.63 20.24
CA LYS A 318 37.87 19.14 19.71
C LYS A 318 37.89 19.40 18.21
N PHE A 319 36.97 18.77 17.45
CA PHE A 319 36.80 19.01 16.01
C PHE A 319 35.54 19.85 15.71
N THR A 320 34.49 19.70 16.52
CA THR A 320 33.23 20.41 16.33
C THR A 320 33.37 21.92 16.50
N LEU A 321 33.97 22.37 17.59
CA LEU A 321 34.03 23.81 17.91
C LEU A 321 34.88 24.62 16.91
N PRO A 322 36.12 24.19 16.55
CA PRO A 322 36.90 24.92 15.54
C PRO A 322 36.19 24.98 14.19
N LEU A 323 35.50 23.91 13.81
CA LEU A 323 34.78 23.83 12.56
C LEU A 323 33.58 24.81 12.51
N LEU A 324 32.80 24.90 13.59
CA LEU A 324 31.71 25.87 13.71
C LEU A 324 32.21 27.33 13.64
N VAL A 325 33.35 27.62 14.27
CA VAL A 325 33.97 28.96 14.23
C VAL A 325 34.44 29.29 12.82
N GLN A 326 35.19 28.39 12.19
CA GLN A 326 35.73 28.64 10.85
C GLN A 326 34.64 28.77 9.78
N SER A 327 33.54 28.03 9.93
CA SER A 327 32.40 28.06 9.01
C SER A 327 31.45 29.25 9.23
N GLY A 328 31.69 30.08 10.26
CA GLY A 328 30.82 31.19 10.61
C GLY A 328 29.47 30.76 11.18
N LEU A 329 29.36 29.51 11.66
CA LEU A 329 28.12 28.94 12.17
C LEU A 329 27.99 29.03 13.70
N ALA A 330 29.09 29.20 14.41
CA ALA A 330 29.13 29.18 15.88
C ALA A 330 28.12 30.15 16.51
N ASP A 331 28.01 31.36 15.95
CA ASP A 331 27.19 32.45 16.52
C ASP A 331 25.68 32.20 16.40
N PHE A 332 25.24 31.21 15.61
CA PHE A 332 23.82 30.89 15.48
C PHE A 332 23.30 29.96 16.57
N PHE A 333 24.16 29.20 17.25
CA PHE A 333 23.73 28.13 18.16
C PHE A 333 23.77 28.55 19.63
N ASP A 334 22.62 28.49 20.29
CA ASP A 334 22.48 28.65 21.75
C ASP A 334 23.07 27.47 22.53
N CYS A 335 23.16 26.29 21.89
CA CYS A 335 23.71 25.09 22.49
C CYS A 335 24.42 24.21 21.45
N VAL A 336 25.60 23.71 21.79
CA VAL A 336 26.31 22.68 20.99
C VAL A 336 26.53 21.45 21.85
N VAL A 337 26.16 20.27 21.34
CA VAL A 337 26.43 18.97 21.97
C VAL A 337 27.20 18.10 20.98
N SER A 338 28.44 17.80 21.36
CA SER A 338 29.37 16.98 20.59
C SER A 338 29.29 15.51 21.00
N GLY A 339 29.96 14.65 20.24
CA GLY A 339 29.89 13.20 20.43
C GLY A 339 30.56 12.69 21.70
N ASP A 340 31.35 13.50 22.39
CA ASP A 340 32.02 13.21 23.65
C ASP A 340 31.46 14.04 24.82
N SER A 341 30.40 14.83 24.57
CA SER A 341 29.75 15.63 25.61
C SER A 341 28.92 14.78 26.59
N LEU A 342 28.47 13.59 26.19
CA LEU A 342 27.61 12.68 26.96
C LEU A 342 27.99 11.22 26.72
N GLU A 343 27.55 10.32 27.61
CA GLU A 343 27.85 8.88 27.54
C GLU A 343 27.27 8.22 26.28
N LYS A 344 26.07 8.62 25.85
CA LYS A 344 25.38 8.07 24.67
C LYS A 344 25.21 9.12 23.59
N LYS A 345 25.41 8.72 22.34
CA LYS A 345 25.38 9.58 21.13
C LYS A 345 24.17 9.25 20.24
N LYS A 346 23.82 10.13 19.30
CA LYS A 346 22.78 9.85 18.28
C LYS A 346 23.07 8.51 17.59
N PRO A 347 22.06 7.64 17.41
CA PRO A 347 20.62 7.90 17.42
C PRO A 347 19.96 7.95 18.82
N HIS A 348 20.68 7.62 19.89
CA HIS A 348 20.11 7.65 21.23
C HIS A 348 19.62 9.08 21.59
N PRO A 349 18.42 9.25 22.19
CA PRO A 349 17.81 10.57 22.37
C PRO A 349 18.54 11.47 23.37
N MET A 350 19.43 10.91 24.20
CA MET A 350 20.11 11.60 25.31
C MET A 350 20.73 12.96 24.93
N GLN A 351 21.36 13.08 23.76
CA GLN A 351 21.90 14.38 23.31
C GLN A 351 20.78 15.41 23.04
N LEU A 352 19.65 14.98 22.48
CA LEU A 352 18.48 15.84 22.21
C LEU A 352 17.79 16.25 23.52
N GLN A 353 17.61 15.30 24.44
CA GLN A 353 17.01 15.57 25.76
C GLN A 353 17.85 16.56 26.56
N HIS A 354 19.18 16.41 26.51
CA HIS A 354 20.10 17.35 27.14
C HIS A 354 20.01 18.75 26.53
N ILE A 355 19.86 18.86 25.22
CA ILE A 355 19.64 20.14 24.53
C ILE A 355 18.31 20.77 24.97
N CYS A 356 17.21 20.01 24.99
CA CYS A 356 15.90 20.48 25.47
C CYS A 356 15.98 21.04 26.89
N GLN A 357 16.66 20.33 27.79
CA GLN A 357 16.89 20.80 29.17
C GLN A 357 17.72 22.08 29.21
N LYS A 358 18.83 22.16 28.47
CA LYS A 358 19.68 23.37 28.41
C LYS A 358 18.95 24.58 27.83
N LEU A 359 18.12 24.34 26.81
CA LEU A 359 17.37 25.39 26.16
C LEU A 359 16.10 25.77 26.92
N ASP A 360 15.73 25.08 28.00
CA ASP A 360 14.44 25.25 28.69
C ASP A 360 13.26 25.16 27.70
N VAL A 361 13.28 24.11 26.87
CA VAL A 361 12.24 23.81 25.88
C VAL A 361 11.79 22.36 26.08
N PRO A 362 10.49 22.10 26.27
CA PRO A 362 9.96 20.74 26.30
C PRO A 362 10.28 19.96 25.02
N GLU A 363 10.54 18.66 25.13
CA GLU A 363 10.93 17.82 23.97
C GLU A 363 9.94 17.90 22.80
N TYR A 364 8.64 18.01 23.07
CA TYR A 364 7.59 18.12 22.06
C TYR A 364 7.51 19.50 21.38
N GLU A 365 8.23 20.52 21.86
CA GLU A 365 8.38 21.83 21.24
C GLU A 365 9.73 21.98 20.51
N ALA A 366 10.50 20.90 20.37
CA ALA A 366 11.78 20.90 19.68
C ALA A 366 11.74 20.08 18.38
N MET A 367 12.45 20.56 17.35
CA MET A 367 12.55 19.88 16.05
C MET A 367 14.02 19.57 15.73
N LEU A 368 14.32 18.34 15.30
CA LEU A 368 15.64 17.97 14.80
C LEU A 368 15.67 18.03 13.27
N VAL A 369 16.67 18.70 12.72
CA VAL A 369 16.94 18.83 11.29
C VAL A 369 18.26 18.13 10.98
N GLY A 370 18.22 17.07 10.18
CA GLY A 370 19.40 16.35 9.72
C GLY A 370 19.12 14.94 9.26
N LYS A 371 20.15 14.27 8.73
CA LYS A 371 20.05 12.85 8.32
C LYS A 371 19.93 11.96 9.54
N ILE A 372 18.69 11.73 9.99
CA ILE A 372 18.35 10.48 10.65
C ILE A 372 18.36 9.45 9.51
N MET A 373 19.41 8.62 9.40
CA MET A 373 19.24 7.39 8.61
C MET A 373 18.02 6.69 9.22
N LEU A 374 16.93 6.58 8.44
CA LEU A 374 15.72 5.86 8.84
C LEU A 374 16.16 4.44 9.22
N GLN A 375 16.23 4.19 10.52
CA GLN A 375 16.97 3.05 11.05
C GLN A 375 16.14 1.78 10.85
N THR A 376 16.77 0.80 10.22
CA THR A 376 16.47 -0.62 10.48
C THR A 376 16.77 -0.94 11.96
N ILE A 377 16.30 -2.07 12.46
CA ILE A 377 16.68 -2.59 13.79
C ILE A 377 18.20 -2.50 14.00
N SER A 378 18.63 -2.19 15.21
CA SER A 378 20.04 -2.15 15.58
C SER A 378 20.68 -3.53 15.59
N LYS A 379 22.01 -3.62 15.52
CA LYS A 379 22.76 -4.88 15.68
C LYS A 379 22.39 -5.59 16.98
N THR A 380 22.23 -4.83 18.07
CA THR A 380 21.84 -5.38 19.37
C THR A 380 20.45 -6.01 19.36
N GLU A 381 19.48 -5.38 18.70
CA GLU A 381 18.13 -5.93 18.53
C GLU A 381 18.14 -7.16 17.61
N PHE A 382 18.91 -7.11 16.52
CA PHE A 382 19.12 -8.26 15.63
C PHE A 382 19.68 -9.47 16.40
N ASP A 383 20.75 -9.27 17.18
CA ASP A 383 21.37 -10.33 17.97
C ASP A 383 20.41 -10.86 19.06
N ALA A 384 19.56 -9.99 19.62
CA ALA A 384 18.54 -10.39 20.58
C ALA A 384 17.46 -11.27 19.94
N LEU A 385 17.00 -10.93 18.74
CA LEU A 385 16.05 -11.75 17.97
C LEU A 385 16.67 -13.08 17.55
N ALA A 386 17.93 -13.08 17.14
CA ALA A 386 18.66 -14.31 16.81
C ALA A 386 18.74 -15.25 18.04
N LYS A 387 19.03 -14.71 19.23
CA LYS A 387 19.03 -15.45 20.50
C LYS A 387 17.65 -16.01 20.89
N GLN A 388 16.56 -15.38 20.46
CA GLN A 388 15.19 -15.90 20.64
C GLN A 388 14.87 -17.07 19.69
N GLY A 389 15.77 -17.42 18.76
CA GLY A 389 15.62 -18.54 17.84
C GLY A 389 15.04 -18.17 16.48
N TYR A 390 14.87 -16.87 16.19
CA TYR A 390 14.57 -16.41 14.84
C TYR A 390 15.81 -16.55 13.95
N ASN A 391 15.64 -17.20 12.80
CA ASN A 391 16.75 -17.45 11.85
C ASN A 391 16.63 -16.61 10.57
N ARG A 392 15.54 -15.86 10.41
CA ARG A 392 15.26 -15.03 9.25
C ARG A 392 14.72 -13.69 9.74
N ILE A 393 15.61 -12.72 9.88
CA ILE A 393 15.29 -11.44 10.54
C ILE A 393 15.26 -10.34 9.47
N PRO A 394 14.13 -9.65 9.27
CA PRO A 394 14.04 -8.58 8.28
C PRO A 394 14.74 -7.32 8.78
N LEU A 395 15.62 -6.77 7.95
CA LEU A 395 16.08 -5.40 8.06
C LEU A 395 15.25 -4.55 7.09
N VAL A 396 14.68 -3.46 7.60
CA VAL A 396 13.76 -2.60 6.85
C VAL A 396 14.34 -1.21 6.74
N LEU A 397 14.44 -0.71 5.52
CA LEU A 397 14.79 0.68 5.23
C LEU A 397 13.59 1.36 4.58
N GLU A 398 13.09 2.41 5.21
CA GLU A 398 12.06 3.28 4.67
C GLU A 398 12.72 4.43 3.89
N THR A 399 12.17 4.79 2.73
CA THR A 399 12.58 5.95 1.94
C THR A 399 11.38 6.50 1.14
N PHE A 400 11.55 7.68 0.54
CA PHE A 400 10.61 8.21 -0.44
C PHE A 400 10.86 7.61 -1.83
N ALA A 401 9.78 7.44 -2.59
CA ALA A 401 9.80 7.05 -4.00
C ALA A 401 8.82 7.89 -4.83
N ASP A 402 8.63 9.15 -4.43
CA ASP A 402 7.75 10.12 -5.08
C ASP A 402 8.12 10.43 -6.54
N LEU A 403 9.38 10.17 -6.92
CA LEU A 403 9.87 10.29 -8.31
C LEU A 403 9.78 8.99 -9.12
N ASP A 404 9.32 7.90 -8.50
CA ASP A 404 9.33 6.56 -9.09
C ASP A 404 7.91 5.95 -9.13
N THR A 405 7.68 5.12 -10.14
CA THR A 405 6.48 4.27 -10.25
C THR A 405 6.87 2.82 -9.93
N PRO A 406 5.92 1.94 -9.57
CA PRO A 406 6.22 0.52 -9.38
C PRO A 406 6.93 -0.12 -10.58
N LEU A 407 6.60 0.29 -11.81
CA LEU A 407 7.27 -0.16 -13.03
C LEU A 407 8.70 0.35 -13.16
N SER A 408 8.97 1.62 -12.85
CA SER A 408 10.35 2.13 -12.89
C SER A 408 11.22 1.49 -11.81
N LEU A 409 10.66 1.22 -10.63
CA LEU A 409 11.32 0.47 -9.57
C LEU A 409 11.64 -0.96 -9.99
N TYR A 410 10.67 -1.67 -10.60
CA TYR A 410 10.90 -3.02 -11.11
C TYR A 410 12.05 -3.05 -12.14
N LEU A 411 12.07 -2.09 -13.07
CA LEU A 411 13.15 -1.96 -14.06
C LEU A 411 14.53 -1.68 -13.42
N LYS A 412 14.58 -0.83 -12.38
CA LYS A 412 15.83 -0.46 -11.69
C LYS A 412 16.38 -1.59 -10.81
N LEU A 413 15.48 -2.36 -10.18
CA LEU A 413 15.83 -3.23 -9.04
C LEU A 413 15.78 -4.72 -9.36
N ALA A 414 14.89 -5.14 -10.26
CA ALA A 414 14.42 -6.53 -10.27
C ALA A 414 14.43 -7.22 -11.63
N ASN A 415 14.34 -6.49 -12.76
CA ASN A 415 14.09 -6.99 -14.12
C ASN A 415 15.14 -7.99 -14.68
N THR A 416 15.23 -9.16 -14.06
CA THR A 416 16.10 -10.31 -14.33
C THR A 416 15.38 -11.59 -13.86
N PRO A 417 15.84 -12.80 -14.24
CA PRO A 417 15.21 -14.05 -13.84
C PRO A 417 14.90 -14.17 -12.34
N PHE A 418 13.79 -14.83 -12.04
CA PHE A 418 13.31 -15.10 -10.69
C PHE A 418 12.93 -13.84 -9.89
N SER A 419 12.26 -12.91 -10.56
CA SER A 419 11.75 -11.67 -9.98
C SER A 419 10.28 -11.46 -10.32
N TYR A 420 9.63 -10.51 -9.65
CA TYR A 420 8.20 -10.27 -9.89
C TYR A 420 7.73 -8.87 -9.51
N LEU A 421 6.59 -8.48 -10.07
CA LEU A 421 5.83 -7.28 -9.75
C LEU A 421 4.37 -7.66 -9.51
N LEU A 422 3.85 -7.31 -8.33
CA LEU A 422 2.44 -7.45 -7.96
C LEU A 422 1.85 -6.06 -7.74
N GLU A 423 0.75 -5.79 -8.42
CA GLU A 423 -0.04 -4.58 -8.23
C GLU A 423 -1.51 -4.96 -8.01
N SER A 424 -2.26 -4.06 -7.39
CA SER A 424 -3.70 -4.23 -7.22
C SER A 424 -4.41 -2.96 -7.71
N VAL A 425 -5.61 -3.11 -8.26
CA VAL A 425 -6.48 -1.98 -8.62
C VAL A 425 -7.86 -2.18 -7.99
N GLN A 426 -8.28 -1.24 -7.16
CA GLN A 426 -9.59 -1.21 -6.53
C GLN A 426 -10.61 -0.47 -7.42
N GLY A 427 -11.74 -1.10 -7.68
CA GLY A 427 -12.83 -0.55 -8.50
C GLY A 427 -12.45 -0.25 -9.96
N GLY A 428 -11.35 -0.81 -10.46
CA GLY A 428 -10.85 -0.58 -11.84
C GLY A 428 -10.27 0.81 -12.13
N GLU A 429 -10.31 1.73 -11.16
CA GLU A 429 -9.94 3.14 -11.37
C GLU A 429 -8.83 3.63 -10.42
N ARG A 430 -8.61 2.96 -9.28
CA ARG A 430 -7.60 3.37 -8.28
C ARG A 430 -6.63 2.25 -7.98
N PHE A 431 -5.33 2.52 -8.05
CA PHE A 431 -4.34 1.56 -7.55
C PHE A 431 -4.58 1.28 -6.06
N GLY A 432 -4.47 0.01 -5.70
CA GLY A 432 -4.47 -0.44 -4.32
C GLY A 432 -3.30 0.16 -3.55
N ARG A 433 -3.38 0.09 -2.23
CA ARG A 433 -2.41 0.75 -1.35
C ARG A 433 -0.97 0.28 -1.60
N TYR A 434 -0.77 -1.01 -1.87
CA TYR A 434 0.57 -1.57 -1.99
C TYR A 434 0.85 -2.09 -3.39
N SER A 435 2.03 -1.78 -3.91
CA SER A 435 2.67 -2.46 -5.04
C SER A 435 3.94 -3.14 -4.55
N ILE A 436 4.13 -4.41 -4.90
CA ILE A 436 5.19 -5.26 -4.36
C ILE A 436 6.13 -5.66 -5.49
N ILE A 437 7.42 -5.38 -5.31
CA ILE A 437 8.50 -5.78 -6.21
C ILE A 437 9.33 -6.84 -5.50
N GLY A 438 9.29 -8.07 -5.98
CA GLY A 438 10.20 -9.12 -5.55
C GLY A 438 11.52 -9.03 -6.31
N LEU A 439 12.61 -8.85 -5.58
CA LEU A 439 13.94 -8.85 -6.17
C LEU A 439 14.35 -10.29 -6.57
N PRO A 440 15.38 -10.46 -7.42
CA PRO A 440 15.77 -11.76 -7.95
C PRO A 440 16.06 -12.77 -6.83
N ALA A 441 15.21 -13.79 -6.73
CA ALA A 441 15.32 -14.82 -5.72
C ALA A 441 16.43 -15.80 -6.08
N LYS A 442 17.34 -16.04 -5.13
CA LYS A 442 18.40 -17.05 -5.28
C LYS A 442 17.86 -18.47 -5.22
N THR A 443 16.83 -18.68 -4.40
CA THR A 443 16.27 -19.99 -4.10
C THR A 443 14.84 -20.10 -4.63
N ARG A 444 14.52 -21.27 -5.20
CA ARG A 444 13.18 -21.59 -5.71
C ARG A 444 12.83 -23.05 -5.45
N ILE A 445 11.54 -23.31 -5.24
CA ILE A 445 10.94 -24.63 -5.13
C ILE A 445 10.21 -24.91 -6.44
N VAL A 446 10.53 -26.03 -7.09
CA VAL A 446 9.95 -26.45 -8.36
C VAL A 446 9.34 -27.83 -8.18
N ALA A 447 8.07 -28.00 -8.56
CA ALA A 447 7.42 -29.31 -8.59
C ALA A 447 6.95 -29.69 -10.00
N LEU A 448 7.21 -30.94 -10.36
CA LEU A 448 6.76 -31.60 -11.58
C LEU A 448 6.22 -32.97 -11.18
N GLY A 449 4.90 -33.13 -11.19
CA GLY A 449 4.23 -34.26 -10.55
C GLY A 449 4.57 -34.36 -9.06
N PHE A 450 4.84 -35.56 -8.57
CA PHE A 450 5.18 -35.81 -7.17
C PHE A 450 6.68 -35.69 -6.88
N ASN A 451 7.42 -34.98 -7.74
CA ASN A 451 8.85 -34.71 -7.57
C ASN A 451 9.06 -33.22 -7.31
N VAL A 452 9.76 -32.91 -6.24
CA VAL A 452 10.07 -31.54 -5.81
C VAL A 452 11.57 -31.34 -5.81
N LYS A 453 12.00 -30.16 -6.25
CA LYS A 453 13.39 -29.73 -6.22
C LYS A 453 13.49 -28.35 -5.57
N VAL A 454 14.47 -28.15 -4.71
CA VAL A 454 14.90 -26.83 -4.24
C VAL A 454 16.18 -26.48 -4.98
N ILE A 455 16.15 -25.37 -5.69
CA ILE A 455 17.25 -24.90 -6.52
C ILE A 455 17.73 -23.57 -5.96
N GLN A 456 19.00 -23.49 -5.59
CA GLN A 456 19.66 -22.27 -5.13
C GLN A 456 20.79 -21.92 -6.10
N ASP A 457 20.80 -20.68 -6.62
CA ASP A 457 21.80 -20.20 -7.58
C ASP A 457 21.99 -21.14 -8.80
N ASN A 458 20.87 -21.71 -9.27
CA ASN A 458 20.80 -22.71 -10.34
C ASN A 458 21.43 -24.07 -10.04
N VAL A 459 21.76 -24.35 -8.78
CA VAL A 459 22.22 -25.65 -8.30
C VAL A 459 21.09 -26.32 -7.51
N GLU A 460 20.80 -27.59 -7.82
CA GLU A 460 19.86 -28.40 -7.04
C GLU A 460 20.49 -28.71 -5.68
N ILE A 461 19.92 -28.17 -4.60
CA ILE A 461 20.42 -28.34 -3.23
C ILE A 461 19.58 -29.34 -2.41
N GLU A 462 18.36 -29.63 -2.86
CA GLU A 462 17.47 -30.61 -2.23
C GLU A 462 16.53 -31.20 -3.28
N THR A 463 16.32 -32.50 -3.22
CA THR A 463 15.35 -33.21 -4.05
C THR A 463 14.49 -34.12 -3.19
N ALA A 464 13.22 -34.23 -3.54
CA ALA A 464 12.27 -35.15 -2.91
C ALA A 464 11.41 -35.81 -3.98
N GLU A 465 11.45 -37.12 -4.05
CA GLU A 465 10.71 -37.92 -5.03
C GLU A 465 9.51 -38.62 -4.38
N ASN A 466 8.43 -38.79 -5.15
CA ASN A 466 7.18 -39.42 -4.69
C ASN A 466 6.60 -38.81 -3.41
N VAL A 467 6.74 -37.50 -3.23
CA VAL A 467 6.18 -36.74 -2.10
C VAL A 467 5.03 -35.85 -2.57
N ASN A 468 4.12 -35.51 -1.67
CA ASN A 468 3.11 -34.48 -1.95
C ASN A 468 3.78 -33.09 -1.96
N PRO A 469 3.79 -32.36 -3.10
CA PRO A 469 4.49 -31.08 -3.17
C PRO A 469 3.95 -30.00 -2.23
N LEU A 470 2.65 -30.00 -1.93
CA LEU A 470 2.07 -29.05 -0.99
C LEU A 470 2.53 -29.32 0.45
N ASP A 471 2.64 -30.59 0.84
CA ASP A 471 3.18 -30.97 2.15
C ASP A 471 4.67 -30.62 2.26
N PHE A 472 5.43 -30.80 1.18
CA PHE A 472 6.82 -30.35 1.12
C PHE A 472 6.94 -28.84 1.31
N VAL A 473 6.13 -28.03 0.60
CA VAL A 473 6.13 -26.57 0.74
C VAL A 473 5.80 -26.15 2.18
N LYS A 474 4.79 -26.78 2.80
CA LYS A 474 4.44 -26.54 4.21
C LYS A 474 5.63 -26.81 5.15
N GLN A 475 6.30 -27.94 4.97
CA GLN A 475 7.48 -28.29 5.77
C GLN A 475 8.67 -27.37 5.48
N TYR A 476 8.85 -26.94 4.23
CA TYR A 476 9.90 -26.03 3.82
C TYR A 476 9.69 -24.62 4.40
N GLN A 477 8.47 -24.08 4.34
CA GLN A 477 8.12 -22.77 4.90
C GLN A 477 8.34 -22.75 6.42
N ALA A 478 8.07 -23.85 7.13
CA ALA A 478 8.32 -23.97 8.56
C ALA A 478 9.81 -23.83 8.96
N ARG A 479 10.75 -23.90 8.00
CA ARG A 479 12.18 -23.65 8.24
C ARG A 479 12.48 -22.17 8.48
N PHE A 480 11.60 -21.26 8.06
CA PHE A 480 11.78 -19.81 8.20
C PHE A 480 11.09 -19.33 9.49
N LYS A 481 11.89 -19.00 10.50
CA LYS A 481 11.43 -18.41 11.76
C LYS A 481 11.68 -16.91 11.72
N THR A 482 10.62 -16.16 11.41
CA THR A 482 10.67 -14.70 11.32
C THR A 482 10.00 -14.04 12.52
N PRO A 483 10.54 -12.91 13.01
CA PRO A 483 9.92 -12.15 14.09
C PRO A 483 8.64 -11.44 13.61
N PRO A 484 7.64 -11.24 14.48
CA PRO A 484 6.45 -10.45 14.13
C PRO A 484 6.85 -9.00 13.87
N TYR A 485 6.17 -8.36 12.93
CA TYR A 485 6.41 -6.98 12.54
C TYR A 485 5.15 -6.12 12.76
N GLN A 486 5.34 -4.92 13.30
CA GLN A 486 4.27 -3.94 13.44
C GLN A 486 4.45 -2.83 12.39
N GLY A 487 3.35 -2.45 11.74
CA GLY A 487 3.33 -1.30 10.81
C GLY A 487 3.93 -1.56 9.43
N LEU A 488 4.34 -2.78 9.11
CA LEU A 488 4.77 -3.15 7.75
C LEU A 488 3.59 -3.57 6.86
N PRO A 489 3.75 -3.52 5.52
CA PRO A 489 2.76 -4.03 4.59
C PRO A 489 2.46 -5.52 4.79
N ARG A 490 1.31 -5.98 4.28
CA ARG A 490 0.80 -7.36 4.44
C ARG A 490 1.80 -8.44 4.02
N PHE A 491 2.55 -8.17 2.97
CA PHE A 491 3.57 -9.08 2.48
C PHE A 491 4.93 -8.41 2.51
N THR A 492 5.78 -8.91 3.40
CA THR A 492 7.14 -8.42 3.59
C THR A 492 8.21 -9.37 3.03
N GLY A 493 7.83 -10.58 2.61
CA GLY A 493 8.69 -11.65 2.14
C GLY A 493 8.05 -13.02 2.39
N GLY A 494 8.49 -14.05 1.67
CA GLY A 494 7.88 -15.37 1.74
C GLY A 494 8.10 -16.20 0.49
N LEU A 495 7.15 -17.08 0.16
CA LEU A 495 7.13 -17.85 -1.08
C LEU A 495 6.22 -17.15 -2.09
N ALA A 496 6.73 -16.74 -3.24
CA ALA A 496 5.96 -16.05 -4.27
C ALA A 496 6.04 -16.79 -5.61
N GLY A 497 4.91 -16.95 -6.30
CA GLY A 497 4.86 -17.64 -7.58
C GLY A 497 3.48 -18.17 -7.91
N TYR A 498 3.42 -19.40 -8.41
CA TYR A 498 2.15 -20.03 -8.79
C TYR A 498 2.03 -21.49 -8.38
N PHE A 499 0.77 -21.92 -8.27
CA PHE A 499 0.30 -23.29 -8.23
C PHE A 499 -0.55 -23.51 -9.48
N GLY A 500 -0.05 -24.27 -10.46
CA GLY A 500 -0.80 -24.60 -11.67
C GLY A 500 -2.01 -25.46 -11.35
N TYR A 501 -2.96 -25.55 -12.28
CA TYR A 501 -4.20 -26.34 -12.13
C TYR A 501 -3.93 -27.79 -11.73
N GLU A 502 -2.87 -28.40 -12.25
CA GLU A 502 -2.45 -29.76 -11.94
C GLU A 502 -2.09 -29.98 -10.47
N THR A 503 -1.92 -28.91 -9.67
CA THR A 503 -1.84 -28.98 -8.20
C THR A 503 -3.02 -29.74 -7.59
N ILE A 504 -4.20 -29.72 -8.24
CA ILE A 504 -5.36 -30.49 -7.79
C ILE A 504 -5.09 -31.99 -7.71
N ARG A 505 -4.15 -32.51 -8.49
CA ARG A 505 -3.74 -33.93 -8.48
C ARG A 505 -3.05 -34.34 -7.18
N TYR A 506 -2.52 -33.38 -6.42
CA TYR A 506 -1.94 -33.59 -5.09
C TYR A 506 -2.99 -33.58 -3.98
N ILE A 507 -4.20 -33.09 -4.27
CA ILE A 507 -5.29 -32.93 -3.30
C ILE A 507 -6.34 -34.02 -3.51
N GLU A 508 -6.79 -34.19 -4.76
CA GLU A 508 -7.89 -35.08 -5.13
C GLU A 508 -7.39 -36.38 -5.76
N LYS A 509 -7.45 -37.47 -4.98
CA LYS A 509 -6.95 -38.80 -5.39
C LYS A 509 -7.60 -39.34 -6.68
N ARG A 510 -8.84 -38.96 -6.98
CA ARG A 510 -9.54 -39.41 -8.20
C ARG A 510 -8.88 -38.85 -9.47
N LEU A 511 -8.23 -37.69 -9.37
CA LEU A 511 -7.57 -37.01 -10.49
C LEU A 511 -6.06 -37.29 -10.56
N SER A 512 -5.49 -38.03 -9.60
CA SER A 512 -4.04 -38.19 -9.49
C SER A 512 -3.41 -39.07 -10.59
N LYS A 513 -4.22 -39.79 -11.37
CA LYS A 513 -3.75 -40.78 -12.36
C LYS A 513 -3.85 -40.31 -13.82
N THR A 514 -4.58 -39.24 -14.12
CA THR A 514 -4.73 -38.78 -15.49
C THR A 514 -3.43 -38.15 -15.98
N ALA A 515 -2.95 -38.61 -17.13
CA ALA A 515 -1.83 -38.02 -17.84
C ALA A 515 -2.32 -37.39 -19.15
N LYS A 516 -2.13 -36.08 -19.28
CA LYS A 516 -2.44 -35.30 -20.49
C LYS A 516 -1.15 -34.73 -21.07
N PRO A 517 -1.10 -34.49 -22.40
CA PRO A 517 -0.01 -33.75 -23.01
C PRO A 517 0.21 -32.41 -22.31
N ASP A 518 1.47 -32.03 -22.13
CA ASP A 518 1.87 -30.74 -21.55
C ASP A 518 2.45 -29.85 -22.66
N ALA A 519 1.60 -29.06 -23.31
CA ALA A 519 2.02 -28.28 -24.47
C ALA A 519 2.90 -27.08 -24.12
N ILE A 520 2.82 -26.56 -22.88
CA ILE A 520 3.63 -25.42 -22.43
C ILE A 520 4.94 -25.94 -21.80
N ASN A 521 4.92 -27.13 -21.19
CA ASN A 521 6.06 -27.73 -20.50
C ASN A 521 6.56 -26.85 -19.35
N THR A 522 5.64 -26.39 -18.51
CA THR A 522 5.94 -25.62 -17.29
C THR A 522 5.78 -26.50 -16.05
N PRO A 523 6.51 -26.21 -14.96
CA PRO A 523 6.26 -26.87 -13.68
C PRO A 523 4.78 -26.81 -13.25
N ASP A 524 4.33 -27.82 -12.52
CA ASP A 524 2.99 -27.78 -11.90
C ASP A 524 2.96 -26.72 -10.78
N MET A 525 4.11 -26.41 -10.16
CA MET A 525 4.28 -25.36 -9.16
C MET A 525 5.70 -24.81 -9.23
N LEU A 526 5.84 -23.48 -9.15
CA LEU A 526 7.12 -22.80 -8.99
C LEU A 526 6.96 -21.65 -8.01
N LEU A 527 7.68 -21.73 -6.89
CA LEU A 527 7.66 -20.75 -5.81
C LEU A 527 9.07 -20.24 -5.53
N MET A 528 9.26 -18.93 -5.62
CA MET A 528 10.50 -18.24 -5.29
C MET A 528 10.55 -17.92 -3.79
N VAL A 529 11.70 -18.18 -3.16
CA VAL A 529 11.97 -17.76 -1.79
C VAL A 529 12.39 -16.29 -1.82
N SER A 530 11.44 -15.42 -1.52
CA SER A 530 11.58 -13.97 -1.63
C SER A 530 12.02 -13.37 -0.30
N GLU A 531 13.33 -13.21 -0.15
CA GLU A 531 14.01 -12.63 1.02
C GLU A 531 14.41 -11.17 0.82
N GLU A 532 14.38 -10.67 -0.42
CA GLU A 532 14.62 -9.28 -0.77
C GLU A 532 13.40 -8.73 -1.51
N ILE A 533 12.77 -7.69 -0.96
CA ILE A 533 11.61 -7.05 -1.60
C ILE A 533 11.62 -5.53 -1.45
N ALA A 534 10.93 -4.87 -2.38
CA ALA A 534 10.63 -3.45 -2.34
C ALA A 534 9.10 -3.28 -2.36
N VAL A 535 8.54 -2.59 -1.36
CA VAL A 535 7.10 -2.34 -1.26
C VAL A 535 6.80 -0.86 -1.32
N VAL A 536 6.00 -0.47 -2.31
CA VAL A 536 5.51 0.91 -2.47
C VAL A 536 4.18 1.04 -1.74
N ASP A 537 4.08 1.98 -0.79
CA ASP A 537 2.81 2.44 -0.23
C ASP A 537 2.34 3.66 -1.01
N ASN A 538 1.43 3.42 -1.96
CA ASN A 538 0.86 4.42 -2.85
C ASN A 538 0.01 5.47 -2.11
N LEU A 539 -0.46 5.16 -0.88
CA LEU A 539 -1.23 6.10 -0.07
C LEU A 539 -0.31 7.10 0.63
N SER A 540 0.80 6.64 1.21
CA SER A 540 1.74 7.50 1.93
C SER A 540 2.90 8.02 1.07
N GLY A 541 3.06 7.55 -0.17
CA GLY A 541 4.19 7.88 -1.04
C GLY A 541 5.53 7.32 -0.55
N LYS A 542 5.50 6.24 0.24
CA LYS A 542 6.68 5.63 0.87
C LYS A 542 7.11 4.37 0.13
N LEU A 543 8.39 4.07 0.21
CA LEU A 543 9.02 2.85 -0.27
C LEU A 543 9.73 2.16 0.89
N TYR A 544 9.46 0.87 1.07
CA TYR A 544 10.13 0.01 2.04
C TYR A 544 11.02 -0.98 1.30
N PHE A 545 12.33 -0.91 1.53
CA PHE A 545 13.25 -1.98 1.19
C PHE A 545 13.33 -2.95 2.37
N ILE A 546 13.12 -4.23 2.12
CA ILE A 546 13.11 -5.28 3.13
C ILE A 546 14.10 -6.35 2.69
N VAL A 547 15.10 -6.63 3.52
CA VAL A 547 16.12 -7.65 3.30
C VAL A 547 16.14 -8.58 4.51
N TYR A 548 15.79 -9.85 4.31
CA TYR A 548 15.89 -10.87 5.35
C TYR A 548 17.33 -11.35 5.49
N ALA A 549 17.91 -11.10 6.66
CA ALA A 549 19.19 -11.67 7.04
C ALA A 549 19.01 -13.06 7.65
N ASN A 550 19.80 -14.02 7.16
CA ASN A 550 19.92 -15.34 7.76
C ASN A 550 20.82 -15.25 9.01
N ALA A 551 20.24 -15.29 10.20
CA ALA A 551 20.98 -15.14 11.45
C ALA A 551 22.01 -16.26 11.72
N THR A 552 21.98 -17.37 10.94
CA THR A 552 22.99 -18.43 11.04
C THR A 552 24.26 -18.16 10.22
N GLU A 553 24.25 -17.12 9.38
CA GLU A 553 25.40 -16.74 8.56
C GLU A 553 26.31 -15.74 9.28
N THR A 554 27.60 -15.79 8.96
CA THR A 554 28.58 -14.82 9.45
C THR A 554 28.26 -13.42 8.89
N ASP A 555 28.36 -12.40 9.75
CA ASP A 555 28.13 -11.00 9.38
C ASP A 555 26.75 -10.72 8.74
N ALA A 556 25.73 -11.54 9.06
CA ALA A 556 24.42 -11.47 8.43
C ALA A 556 23.76 -10.08 8.51
N TYR A 557 23.89 -9.41 9.67
CA TYR A 557 23.37 -8.05 9.87
C TYR A 557 24.10 -7.04 8.98
N GLU A 558 25.43 -7.10 8.97
CA GLU A 558 26.31 -6.21 8.23
C GLU A 558 26.07 -6.36 6.72
N ASN A 559 25.96 -7.61 6.24
CA ASN A 559 25.67 -7.95 4.86
C ASN A 559 24.30 -7.43 4.41
N ALA A 560 23.25 -7.63 5.23
CA ALA A 560 21.93 -7.09 4.92
C ALA A 560 21.90 -5.55 4.92
N HIS A 561 22.68 -4.90 5.80
CA HIS A 561 22.79 -3.45 5.82
C HIS A 561 23.55 -2.90 4.59
N ILE A 562 24.63 -3.58 4.16
CA ILE A 562 25.32 -3.28 2.90
C ILE A 562 24.33 -3.41 1.74
N ARG A 563 23.57 -4.51 1.71
CA ARG A 563 22.57 -4.75 0.67
C ARG A 563 21.51 -3.65 0.61
N LEU A 564 20.97 -3.22 1.75
CA LEU A 564 20.02 -2.09 1.79
C LEU A 564 20.64 -0.79 1.23
N LYS A 565 21.91 -0.50 1.53
CA LYS A 565 22.62 0.66 0.97
C LYS A 565 22.79 0.54 -0.56
N GLU A 566 23.08 -0.66 -1.06
CA GLU A 566 23.13 -0.91 -2.51
C GLU A 566 21.78 -0.64 -3.18
N LEU A 567 20.67 -1.09 -2.59
CA LEU A 567 19.32 -0.87 -3.12
C LEU A 567 18.98 0.63 -3.18
N VAL A 568 19.35 1.40 -2.16
CA VAL A 568 19.23 2.87 -2.19
C VAL A 568 20.10 3.48 -3.30
N GLY A 569 21.30 2.93 -3.53
CA GLY A 569 22.15 3.33 -4.65
C GLY A 569 21.51 3.05 -6.01
N LEU A 570 20.87 1.89 -6.18
CA LEU A 570 20.15 1.52 -7.40
C LEU A 570 18.92 2.40 -7.64
N LEU A 571 18.17 2.74 -6.58
CA LEU A 571 17.01 3.64 -6.65
C LEU A 571 17.36 4.99 -7.29
N ARG A 572 18.56 5.51 -6.99
CA ARG A 572 19.07 6.80 -7.49
C ARG A 572 19.55 6.77 -8.95
N LYS A 573 19.63 5.60 -9.57
CA LYS A 573 20.01 5.50 -10.99
C LYS A 573 18.86 5.90 -11.89
N THR A 574 19.19 6.37 -13.09
CA THR A 574 18.20 6.59 -14.16
C THR A 574 17.66 5.23 -14.63
N VAL A 575 16.37 5.20 -14.97
CA VAL A 575 15.75 4.00 -15.53
C VAL A 575 15.99 3.95 -17.04
N ALA A 576 16.49 2.83 -17.54
CA ALA A 576 16.54 2.56 -18.97
C ALA A 576 15.18 1.97 -19.39
N ILE A 577 14.49 2.64 -20.31
CA ILE A 577 13.22 2.17 -20.84
C ILE A 577 13.52 1.09 -21.91
N PRO A 578 13.02 -0.15 -21.77
CA PRO A 578 13.21 -1.17 -22.80
C PRO A 578 12.56 -0.75 -24.12
N GLN A 579 13.27 -0.89 -25.23
CA GLN A 579 12.70 -0.65 -26.56
C GLN A 579 11.63 -1.71 -26.87
N ALA A 580 10.43 -1.26 -27.24
CA ALA A 580 9.35 -2.10 -27.71
C ALA A 580 9.08 -1.81 -29.19
N ASN A 581 9.98 -2.30 -30.05
CA ASN A 581 9.87 -2.11 -31.49
C ASN A 581 8.66 -2.86 -32.04
N ALA A 582 8.03 -2.29 -33.06
CA ALA A 582 6.98 -2.98 -33.80
C ALA A 582 7.52 -4.29 -34.39
N SER A 583 6.67 -5.32 -34.38
CA SER A 583 6.94 -6.65 -34.92
C SER A 583 5.76 -7.12 -35.77
N ALA A 584 5.95 -8.19 -36.53
CA ALA A 584 4.90 -8.73 -37.39
C ALA A 584 3.68 -9.15 -36.53
N LYS A 585 2.49 -8.73 -36.96
CA LYS A 585 1.24 -9.21 -36.37
C LYS A 585 1.15 -10.72 -36.54
N SER A 586 0.84 -11.42 -35.46
CA SER A 586 0.55 -12.85 -35.48
C SER A 586 -0.93 -13.10 -35.17
N LEU A 587 -1.48 -14.17 -35.73
CA LEU A 587 -2.83 -14.62 -35.40
C LEU A 587 -2.74 -15.76 -34.38
N ALA A 588 -3.60 -15.70 -33.37
CA ALA A 588 -3.71 -16.75 -32.38
C ALA A 588 -4.42 -17.97 -32.97
N THR A 589 -3.85 -19.16 -32.75
CA THR A 589 -4.42 -20.43 -33.17
C THR A 589 -4.95 -21.17 -31.94
N SER A 590 -6.19 -21.67 -32.01
CA SER A 590 -6.76 -22.53 -30.98
C SER A 590 -6.24 -23.96 -31.11
N GLU A 591 -5.77 -24.53 -29.99
CA GLU A 591 -5.41 -25.96 -29.91
C GLU A 591 -6.63 -26.87 -29.94
N PHE A 592 -7.77 -26.40 -29.41
CA PHE A 592 -9.00 -27.20 -29.33
C PHE A 592 -9.65 -27.31 -30.72
N GLY A 593 -9.72 -26.19 -31.45
CA GLY A 593 -10.49 -26.06 -32.68
C GLY A 593 -11.99 -25.92 -32.41
N GLU A 594 -12.66 -25.09 -33.23
CA GLU A 594 -14.05 -24.69 -33.01
C GLU A 594 -15.04 -25.86 -32.94
N GLU A 595 -14.99 -26.74 -33.94
CA GLU A 595 -15.92 -27.87 -34.03
C GLU A 595 -15.73 -28.89 -32.90
N ASN A 596 -14.49 -29.16 -32.50
CA ASN A 596 -14.19 -30.04 -31.38
C ASN A 596 -14.68 -29.44 -30.06
N PHE A 597 -14.51 -28.12 -29.86
CA PHE A 597 -15.01 -27.44 -28.67
C PHE A 597 -16.53 -27.52 -28.60
N LYS A 598 -17.24 -27.23 -29.71
CA LYS A 598 -18.70 -27.37 -29.77
C LYS A 598 -19.17 -28.80 -29.50
N ALA A 599 -18.43 -29.80 -29.97
CA ALA A 599 -18.72 -31.20 -29.67
C ALA A 599 -18.52 -31.52 -28.18
N ALA A 600 -17.47 -30.98 -27.55
CA ALA A 600 -17.24 -31.11 -26.12
C ALA A 600 -18.35 -30.43 -25.29
N VAL A 601 -18.84 -29.26 -25.71
CA VAL A 601 -20.00 -28.59 -25.08
C VAL A 601 -21.23 -29.48 -25.11
N LYS A 602 -21.57 -30.05 -26.28
CA LYS A 602 -22.71 -30.97 -26.41
C LYS A 602 -22.56 -32.20 -25.51
N LYS A 603 -21.35 -32.74 -25.41
CA LYS A 603 -21.06 -33.87 -24.53
C LYS A 603 -21.18 -33.51 -23.05
N ALA A 604 -20.71 -32.33 -22.65
CA ALA A 604 -20.93 -31.80 -21.30
C ALA A 604 -22.42 -31.64 -20.98
N GLN A 605 -23.25 -31.17 -21.92
CA GLN A 605 -24.70 -31.11 -21.76
C GLN A 605 -25.33 -32.49 -21.53
N THR A 606 -24.82 -33.55 -22.18
CA THR A 606 -25.28 -34.92 -21.90
C THR A 606 -25.03 -35.30 -20.43
N TYR A 607 -23.82 -35.07 -19.89
CA TYR A 607 -23.54 -35.32 -18.47
C TYR A 607 -24.47 -34.52 -17.55
N ILE A 608 -24.82 -33.29 -17.91
CA ILE A 608 -25.76 -32.46 -17.14
C ILE A 608 -27.17 -33.05 -17.17
N LEU A 609 -27.66 -33.46 -18.34
CA LEU A 609 -29.00 -34.06 -18.49
C LEU A 609 -29.12 -35.42 -17.79
N GLU A 610 -28.02 -36.18 -17.73
CA GLU A 610 -27.94 -37.45 -16.98
C GLU A 610 -27.83 -37.24 -15.47
N GLY A 611 -27.62 -36.00 -15.01
CA GLY A 611 -27.55 -35.64 -13.60
C GLY A 611 -26.17 -35.84 -12.95
N ASP A 612 -25.12 -36.05 -13.74
CA ASP A 612 -23.75 -36.22 -13.25
C ASP A 612 -23.19 -34.92 -12.65
N ILE A 613 -23.51 -33.79 -13.29
CA ILE A 613 -23.06 -32.45 -12.92
C ILE A 613 -24.18 -31.43 -13.15
N MET A 614 -24.11 -30.31 -12.42
CA MET A 614 -24.92 -29.11 -12.69
C MET A 614 -24.24 -28.20 -13.71
N GLN A 615 -22.91 -28.11 -13.64
CA GLN A 615 -22.10 -27.24 -14.49
C GLN A 615 -20.68 -27.80 -14.62
N VAL A 616 -20.04 -27.59 -15.77
CA VAL A 616 -18.60 -27.77 -15.98
C VAL A 616 -18.03 -26.60 -16.77
N VAL A 617 -16.82 -26.16 -16.44
CA VAL A 617 -16.15 -25.05 -17.13
C VAL A 617 -15.11 -25.63 -18.06
N LEU A 618 -15.43 -25.70 -19.35
CA LEU A 618 -14.49 -26.13 -20.40
C LEU A 618 -13.68 -24.93 -20.88
N SER A 619 -12.41 -25.18 -21.23
CA SER A 619 -11.49 -24.15 -21.67
C SER A 619 -10.72 -24.55 -22.93
N GLN A 620 -10.23 -23.53 -23.64
CA GLN A 620 -9.36 -23.69 -24.78
C GLN A 620 -8.13 -22.79 -24.67
N ARG A 621 -7.01 -23.32 -25.16
CA ARG A 621 -5.75 -22.58 -25.24
C ARG A 621 -5.54 -22.07 -26.66
N MET A 622 -5.27 -20.77 -26.75
CA MET A 622 -4.76 -20.12 -27.95
C MET A 622 -3.24 -19.91 -27.81
N SER A 623 -2.53 -20.07 -28.92
CA SER A 623 -1.10 -19.80 -29.00
C SER A 623 -0.77 -18.90 -30.18
N GLN A 624 0.16 -17.97 -29.99
CA GLN A 624 0.71 -17.15 -31.07
C GLN A 624 2.21 -16.86 -30.87
N PRO A 625 2.99 -16.70 -31.95
CA PRO A 625 4.35 -16.17 -31.86
C PRO A 625 4.38 -14.81 -31.15
N PHE A 626 5.32 -14.64 -30.24
CA PHE A 626 5.54 -13.42 -29.46
C PHE A 626 7.04 -13.26 -29.15
N ASP A 627 7.70 -12.34 -29.87
CA ASP A 627 9.16 -12.07 -29.75
C ASP A 627 9.46 -10.69 -29.14
N ALA A 628 8.48 -10.09 -28.46
CA ALA A 628 8.65 -8.82 -27.76
C ALA A 628 9.03 -9.05 -26.29
N PRO A 629 9.63 -8.04 -25.61
CA PRO A 629 9.91 -8.14 -24.18
C PRO A 629 8.63 -8.47 -23.37
N PRO A 630 8.64 -9.50 -22.50
CA PRO A 630 7.45 -9.90 -21.73
C PRO A 630 6.84 -8.79 -20.88
N LEU A 631 7.67 -7.91 -20.32
CA LEU A 631 7.20 -6.75 -19.54
C LEU A 631 6.33 -5.79 -20.39
N SER A 632 6.54 -5.74 -21.71
CA SER A 632 5.69 -4.95 -22.61
C SER A 632 4.25 -5.46 -22.64
N LEU A 633 4.05 -6.80 -22.56
CA LEU A 633 2.71 -7.38 -22.45
C LEU A 633 2.04 -6.95 -21.14
N TYR A 634 2.78 -6.97 -20.03
CA TYR A 634 2.28 -6.48 -18.74
C TYR A 634 1.87 -5.01 -18.80
N ARG A 635 2.73 -4.15 -19.37
CA ARG A 635 2.45 -2.72 -19.54
C ARG A 635 1.17 -2.48 -20.35
N ALA A 636 1.00 -3.19 -21.47
CA ALA A 636 -0.19 -3.09 -22.31
C ALA A 636 -1.44 -3.58 -21.57
N LEU A 637 -1.34 -4.72 -20.85
CA LEU A 637 -2.45 -5.29 -20.10
C LEU A 637 -2.86 -4.40 -18.92
N ARG A 638 -1.90 -3.83 -18.20
CA ARG A 638 -2.10 -2.87 -17.11
C ARG A 638 -2.85 -1.62 -17.55
N SER A 639 -2.67 -1.19 -18.80
CA SER A 639 -3.38 -0.06 -19.39
C SER A 639 -4.79 -0.45 -19.86
N LEU A 640 -4.92 -1.59 -20.54
CA LEU A 640 -6.20 -2.04 -21.12
C LEU A 640 -7.21 -2.56 -20.10
N ASN A 641 -6.76 -3.35 -19.12
CA ASN A 641 -7.61 -4.05 -18.17
C ASN A 641 -6.98 -4.04 -16.77
N PRO A 642 -6.97 -2.88 -16.09
CA PRO A 642 -6.54 -2.82 -14.70
C PRO A 642 -7.48 -3.65 -13.82
N SER A 643 -6.92 -4.61 -13.09
CA SER A 643 -7.69 -5.57 -12.27
C SER A 643 -7.24 -5.58 -10.80
N PRO A 644 -8.06 -6.10 -9.87
CA PRO A 644 -7.68 -6.28 -8.47
C PRO A 644 -6.39 -7.06 -8.25
N TYR A 645 -6.03 -7.96 -9.18
CA TYR A 645 -4.79 -8.73 -9.14
C TYR A 645 -4.02 -8.61 -10.45
N MET A 646 -3.03 -7.74 -10.46
CA MET A 646 -2.07 -7.60 -11.55
C MET A 646 -0.77 -8.27 -11.14
N PHE A 647 -0.25 -9.19 -11.97
CA PHE A 647 0.99 -9.87 -11.67
C PHE A 647 1.86 -10.03 -12.92
N TYR A 648 3.16 -9.85 -12.70
CA TYR A 648 4.23 -10.17 -13.63
C TYR A 648 5.26 -11.01 -12.88
N TYR A 649 5.49 -12.24 -13.33
CA TYR A 649 6.54 -13.10 -12.81
C TYR A 649 7.51 -13.45 -13.93
N ASP A 650 8.79 -13.21 -13.70
CA ASP A 650 9.88 -13.76 -14.48
C ASP A 650 10.38 -15.04 -13.82
N MET A 651 10.05 -16.20 -14.38
CA MET A 651 10.42 -17.51 -13.85
C MET A 651 11.74 -18.03 -14.46
N GLY A 652 12.48 -17.18 -15.17
CA GLY A 652 13.70 -17.55 -15.88
C GLY A 652 13.43 -18.12 -17.27
N ASP A 653 12.82 -19.31 -17.36
CA ASP A 653 12.54 -19.96 -18.66
C ASP A 653 11.16 -19.58 -19.24
N HIS A 654 10.27 -19.01 -18.43
CA HIS A 654 8.96 -18.54 -18.83
C HIS A 654 8.51 -17.32 -18.01
N HIS A 655 7.51 -16.61 -18.51
CA HIS A 655 6.90 -15.47 -17.83
C HIS A 655 5.43 -15.70 -17.62
N VAL A 656 4.91 -15.27 -16.47
CA VAL A 656 3.48 -15.31 -16.13
C VAL A 656 2.99 -13.88 -15.98
N VAL A 657 2.11 -13.46 -16.89
CA VAL A 657 1.63 -12.08 -17.02
C VAL A 657 0.11 -12.07 -16.93
N GLY A 658 -0.48 -11.44 -15.93
CA GLY A 658 -1.93 -11.49 -15.78
C GLY A 658 -2.57 -10.29 -15.08
N ALA A 659 -3.88 -10.19 -15.30
CA ALA A 659 -4.77 -9.17 -14.78
C ALA A 659 -6.06 -9.83 -14.29
N SER A 660 -5.93 -10.67 -13.26
CA SER A 660 -7.03 -11.48 -12.77
C SER A 660 -8.07 -10.63 -12.04
N PRO A 661 -9.36 -10.76 -12.40
CA PRO A 661 -10.44 -10.06 -11.73
C PRO A 661 -10.85 -10.73 -10.40
N GLU A 662 -10.40 -11.95 -10.13
CA GLU A 662 -10.99 -12.83 -9.12
C GLU A 662 -9.94 -13.38 -8.14
N ILE A 663 -10.22 -13.21 -6.86
CA ILE A 663 -9.44 -13.82 -5.78
C ILE A 663 -9.81 -15.30 -5.65
N LEU A 664 -8.82 -16.18 -5.44
CA LEU A 664 -9.13 -17.55 -5.01
C LEU A 664 -9.42 -17.55 -3.51
N VAL A 665 -8.45 -17.13 -2.71
CA VAL A 665 -8.55 -17.03 -1.26
C VAL A 665 -7.48 -16.09 -0.70
N ARG A 666 -7.80 -15.42 0.42
CA ARG A 666 -6.84 -14.69 1.25
C ARG A 666 -6.86 -15.23 2.67
N LEU A 667 -5.69 -15.34 3.29
CA LEU A 667 -5.50 -15.54 4.71
C LEU A 667 -4.74 -14.33 5.26
N GLU A 668 -5.33 -13.62 6.20
CA GLU A 668 -4.72 -12.44 6.83
C GLU A 668 -5.08 -12.41 8.32
N ASP A 669 -4.08 -12.36 9.19
CA ASP A 669 -4.26 -12.31 10.65
C ASP A 669 -5.23 -13.41 11.16
N GLY A 670 -5.05 -14.63 10.63
CA GLY A 670 -5.89 -15.78 10.95
C GLY A 670 -7.33 -15.71 10.40
N THR A 671 -7.64 -14.78 9.50
CA THR A 671 -8.95 -14.64 8.83
C THR A 671 -8.86 -15.16 7.40
N VAL A 672 -9.58 -16.23 7.10
CA VAL A 672 -9.75 -16.75 5.74
C VAL A 672 -10.88 -15.99 5.06
N THR A 673 -10.61 -15.44 3.89
CA THR A 673 -11.57 -14.68 3.09
C THR A 673 -11.67 -15.26 1.69
N SER A 674 -12.88 -15.55 1.26
CA SER A 674 -13.22 -15.82 -0.14
C SER A 674 -14.22 -14.77 -0.62
N ARG A 675 -14.05 -14.29 -1.85
CA ARG A 675 -14.89 -13.23 -2.43
C ARG A 675 -15.50 -13.69 -3.75
N PRO A 676 -16.62 -14.42 -3.71
CA PRO A 676 -17.34 -14.83 -4.92
C PRO A 676 -17.84 -13.62 -5.71
N ILE A 677 -17.69 -13.72 -7.04
CA ILE A 677 -18.12 -12.71 -8.00
C ILE A 677 -18.99 -13.41 -9.05
N ALA A 678 -20.22 -12.92 -9.23
CA ALA A 678 -21.11 -13.32 -10.31
C ALA A 678 -22.02 -12.16 -10.70
N GLY A 679 -22.80 -12.34 -11.76
CA GLY A 679 -23.62 -11.27 -12.31
C GLY A 679 -22.78 -10.23 -13.02
N THR A 680 -23.12 -9.91 -14.25
CA THR A 680 -22.42 -8.87 -15.00
C THR A 680 -23.41 -7.98 -15.72
N ARG A 681 -23.22 -6.67 -15.60
CA ARG A 681 -23.81 -5.68 -16.51
C ARG A 681 -22.74 -4.72 -17.01
N PRO A 682 -22.86 -4.21 -18.26
CA PRO A 682 -22.01 -3.11 -18.70
C PRO A 682 -22.25 -1.88 -17.82
N ARG A 683 -21.27 -0.99 -17.72
CA ARG A 683 -21.48 0.32 -17.08
C ARG A 683 -22.46 1.16 -17.88
N GLY A 684 -23.32 1.92 -17.19
CA GLY A 684 -24.24 2.85 -17.83
C GLY A 684 -23.49 4.00 -18.49
N LYS A 685 -23.99 4.48 -19.63
CA LYS A 685 -23.42 5.68 -20.29
C LYS A 685 -23.68 6.95 -19.48
N THR A 686 -24.69 6.93 -18.62
CA THR A 686 -25.02 7.99 -17.66
C THR A 686 -25.17 7.40 -16.26
N ARG A 687 -25.09 8.23 -15.22
CA ARG A 687 -25.25 7.80 -13.83
C ARG A 687 -26.61 7.16 -13.56
N GLU A 688 -27.67 7.70 -14.15
CA GLU A 688 -29.04 7.16 -14.03
C GLU A 688 -29.15 5.78 -14.66
N GLN A 689 -28.59 5.60 -15.85
CA GLN A 689 -28.52 4.28 -16.49
C GLN A 689 -27.67 3.29 -15.69
N ASP A 690 -26.55 3.74 -15.11
CA ASP A 690 -25.67 2.90 -14.30
C ASP A 690 -26.36 2.43 -13.00
N LEU A 691 -27.16 3.29 -12.38
CA LEU A 691 -27.98 2.92 -11.22
C LEU A 691 -29.11 1.97 -11.61
N ALA A 692 -29.80 2.21 -12.72
CA ALA A 692 -30.86 1.33 -13.21
C ALA A 692 -30.32 -0.07 -13.56
N LEU A 693 -29.16 -0.16 -14.21
CA LEU A 693 -28.50 -1.44 -14.52
C LEU A 693 -28.05 -2.19 -13.25
N ALA A 694 -27.63 -1.46 -12.22
CA ALA A 694 -27.28 -2.05 -10.92
C ALA A 694 -28.53 -2.60 -10.19
N GLU A 695 -29.63 -1.86 -10.20
CA GLU A 695 -30.92 -2.31 -9.63
C GLU A 695 -31.49 -3.50 -10.41
N GLU A 696 -31.41 -3.47 -11.74
CA GLU A 696 -31.81 -4.58 -12.61
C GLU A 696 -30.98 -5.83 -12.31
N LEU A 697 -29.65 -5.71 -12.22
CA LEU A 697 -28.75 -6.83 -11.92
C LEU A 697 -29.05 -7.45 -10.56
N LEU A 698 -29.30 -6.63 -9.53
CA LEU A 698 -29.69 -7.11 -8.20
C LEU A 698 -31.10 -7.68 -8.15
N ALA A 699 -31.98 -7.34 -9.10
CA ALA A 699 -33.34 -7.86 -9.18
C ALA A 699 -33.44 -9.13 -10.04
N ASP A 700 -32.45 -9.41 -10.88
CA ASP A 700 -32.43 -10.55 -11.79
C ASP A 700 -32.41 -11.89 -11.01
N PRO A 701 -33.49 -12.69 -11.05
CA PRO A 701 -33.59 -13.91 -10.28
C PRO A 701 -32.59 -14.98 -10.71
N LYS A 702 -32.12 -14.97 -11.98
CA LYS A 702 -31.11 -15.91 -12.47
C LYS A 702 -29.75 -15.57 -11.86
N GLU A 703 -29.32 -14.33 -12.00
CA GLU A 703 -28.01 -13.86 -11.53
C GLU A 703 -27.87 -13.98 -10.02
N ARG A 704 -28.94 -13.69 -9.27
CA ARG A 704 -28.98 -13.91 -7.81
C ARG A 704 -28.85 -15.37 -7.44
N ALA A 705 -29.54 -16.27 -8.14
CA ALA A 705 -29.48 -17.69 -7.83
C ALA A 705 -28.08 -18.26 -8.06
N GLU A 706 -27.44 -17.89 -9.17
CA GLU A 706 -26.05 -18.25 -9.46
C GLU A 706 -25.10 -17.70 -8.40
N HIS A 707 -25.26 -16.43 -8.01
CA HIS A 707 -24.43 -15.81 -6.97
C HIS A 707 -24.60 -16.46 -5.60
N VAL A 708 -25.82 -16.82 -5.19
CA VAL A 708 -26.06 -17.58 -3.94
C VAL A 708 -25.34 -18.91 -3.97
N GLN A 709 -25.39 -19.63 -5.10
CA GLN A 709 -24.71 -20.91 -5.23
C GLN A 709 -23.19 -20.77 -5.08
N LEU A 710 -22.57 -19.77 -5.70
CA LEU A 710 -21.13 -19.50 -5.54
C LEU A 710 -20.79 -19.06 -4.13
N MET A 711 -21.64 -18.26 -3.50
CA MET A 711 -21.49 -17.86 -2.10
C MET A 711 -21.53 -19.07 -1.16
N ASP A 712 -22.46 -20.00 -1.35
CA ASP A 712 -22.55 -21.22 -0.55
C ASP A 712 -21.36 -22.16 -0.81
N LEU A 713 -20.84 -22.22 -2.03
CA LEU A 713 -19.59 -22.92 -2.32
C LEU A 713 -18.42 -22.30 -1.54
N GLY A 714 -18.30 -20.97 -1.55
CA GLY A 714 -17.30 -20.24 -0.76
C GLY A 714 -17.44 -20.51 0.74
N ARG A 715 -18.67 -20.53 1.27
CA ARG A 715 -18.95 -20.89 2.68
C ARG A 715 -18.53 -22.32 3.00
N ASN A 716 -18.79 -23.26 2.10
CA ASN A 716 -18.39 -24.66 2.27
C ASN A 716 -16.87 -24.80 2.26
N ASP A 717 -16.17 -24.15 1.34
CA ASP A 717 -14.72 -24.22 1.21
C ASP A 717 -14.03 -23.56 2.43
N VAL A 718 -14.45 -22.35 2.82
CA VAL A 718 -13.96 -21.68 4.04
C VAL A 718 -14.31 -22.49 5.30
N GLY A 719 -15.50 -23.08 5.36
CA GLY A 719 -15.97 -23.86 6.51
C GLY A 719 -15.14 -25.11 6.81
N ARG A 720 -14.44 -25.69 5.83
CA ARG A 720 -13.54 -26.84 6.05
C ARG A 720 -12.36 -26.47 6.95
N VAL A 721 -11.87 -25.24 6.86
CA VAL A 721 -10.66 -24.75 7.55
C VAL A 721 -10.95 -23.74 8.65
N ALA A 722 -12.17 -23.20 8.71
CA ALA A 722 -12.57 -22.23 9.72
C ALA A 722 -13.09 -22.89 11.02
N GLN A 723 -12.91 -22.20 12.14
CA GLN A 723 -13.47 -22.57 13.44
C GLN A 723 -15.01 -22.61 13.36
N THR A 724 -15.62 -23.62 13.97
CA THR A 724 -17.08 -23.80 13.98
C THR A 724 -17.77 -22.54 14.50
N GLY A 725 -18.77 -22.06 13.76
CA GLY A 725 -19.54 -20.85 14.11
C GLY A 725 -18.89 -19.52 13.73
N THR A 726 -17.67 -19.51 13.16
CA THR A 726 -16.99 -18.25 12.77
C THR A 726 -17.20 -17.86 11.31
N VAL A 727 -17.73 -18.77 10.47
CA VAL A 727 -18.01 -18.49 9.06
C VAL A 727 -19.21 -17.55 8.95
N LYS A 728 -18.97 -16.37 8.39
CA LYS A 728 -19.99 -15.32 8.21
C LYS A 728 -19.88 -14.72 6.81
N VAL A 729 -21.01 -14.21 6.31
CA VAL A 729 -21.05 -13.39 5.11
C VAL A 729 -21.02 -11.93 5.58
N THR A 730 -19.93 -11.19 5.31
CA THR A 730 -19.75 -9.80 5.77
C THR A 730 -20.32 -8.78 4.80
N ASP A 731 -20.17 -9.04 3.50
CA ASP A 731 -20.83 -8.30 2.42
C ASP A 731 -21.71 -9.26 1.64
N ASN A 732 -22.98 -8.89 1.42
CA ASN A 732 -23.96 -9.75 0.78
C ASN A 732 -24.57 -9.07 -0.44
N MET A 733 -24.31 -9.61 -1.63
CA MET A 733 -24.87 -9.14 -2.90
C MET A 733 -24.68 -7.64 -3.12
N MET A 734 -23.46 -7.14 -2.91
CA MET A 734 -23.11 -5.75 -3.15
C MET A 734 -22.70 -5.54 -4.60
N ILE A 735 -23.06 -4.38 -5.18
CA ILE A 735 -22.60 -4.02 -6.52
C ILE A 735 -21.22 -3.39 -6.45
N GLU A 736 -20.24 -4.05 -7.06
CA GLU A 736 -18.91 -3.50 -7.31
C GLU A 736 -18.80 -3.03 -8.76
N ARG A 737 -18.33 -1.80 -8.94
CA ARG A 737 -18.18 -1.17 -10.26
C ARG A 737 -16.72 -1.22 -10.67
N TYR A 738 -16.50 -1.64 -11.91
CA TYR A 738 -15.22 -1.59 -12.62
C TYR A 738 -15.36 -0.62 -13.80
N SER A 739 -14.28 -0.39 -14.54
CA SER A 739 -14.22 0.62 -15.59
C SER A 739 -15.24 0.40 -16.72
N HIS A 740 -15.55 -0.87 -17.04
CA HIS A 740 -16.45 -1.23 -18.14
C HIS A 740 -17.65 -2.09 -17.74
N VAL A 741 -17.59 -2.73 -16.57
CA VAL A 741 -18.63 -3.64 -16.08
C VAL A 741 -18.90 -3.42 -14.59
N MET A 742 -20.02 -3.94 -14.10
CA MET A 742 -20.32 -4.08 -12.67
C MET A 742 -20.68 -5.52 -12.35
N HIS A 743 -20.37 -5.95 -11.12
CA HIS A 743 -20.60 -7.31 -10.63
C HIS A 743 -21.33 -7.35 -9.30
N ILE A 744 -22.05 -8.45 -9.05
CA ILE A 744 -22.54 -8.81 -7.71
C ILE A 744 -21.37 -9.47 -6.97
N VAL A 745 -21.07 -8.98 -5.77
CA VAL A 745 -19.95 -9.44 -4.96
C VAL A 745 -20.41 -9.72 -3.54
N SER A 746 -19.95 -10.84 -2.98
CA SER A 746 -20.12 -11.16 -1.56
C SER A 746 -18.77 -11.48 -0.93
N ASN A 747 -18.64 -11.25 0.38
CA ASN A 747 -17.46 -11.64 1.16
C ASN A 747 -17.84 -12.75 2.14
N VAL A 748 -17.10 -13.86 2.10
CA VAL A 748 -17.22 -14.97 3.03
C VAL A 748 -15.94 -15.02 3.87
N GLU A 749 -16.10 -14.81 5.18
CA GLU A 749 -14.99 -14.80 6.13
C GLU A 749 -15.13 -15.91 7.17
N GLY A 750 -14.02 -16.49 7.61
CA GLY A 750 -13.95 -17.41 8.74
C GLY A 750 -12.63 -17.30 9.48
N LYS A 751 -12.62 -17.59 10.79
CA LYS A 751 -11.37 -17.63 11.57
C LYS A 751 -10.71 -19.00 11.40
N LEU A 752 -9.45 -19.02 11.00
CA LEU A 752 -8.69 -20.26 10.76
C LEU A 752 -8.66 -21.14 12.02
N LYS A 753 -8.81 -22.46 11.86
CA LYS A 753 -8.66 -23.42 12.96
C LYS A 753 -7.24 -23.36 13.54
N PRO A 754 -7.07 -23.54 14.86
CA PRO A 754 -5.75 -23.73 15.44
C PRO A 754 -5.00 -24.89 14.74
N ASN A 755 -3.69 -24.73 14.55
CA ASN A 755 -2.79 -25.70 13.89
C ASN A 755 -3.04 -25.92 12.39
N MET A 756 -3.85 -25.09 11.73
CA MET A 756 -3.91 -25.02 10.27
C MET A 756 -3.09 -23.83 9.76
N ASP A 757 -2.64 -23.91 8.51
CA ASP A 757 -1.86 -22.87 7.83
C ASP A 757 -2.39 -22.54 6.43
N ALA A 758 -1.69 -21.64 5.75
CA ALA A 758 -2.03 -21.20 4.40
C ALA A 758 -2.12 -22.35 3.37
N ILE A 759 -1.31 -23.41 3.51
CA ILE A 759 -1.38 -24.57 2.61
C ILE A 759 -2.64 -25.37 2.86
N ASP A 760 -3.07 -25.53 4.12
CA ASP A 760 -4.35 -26.17 4.43
C ASP A 760 -5.53 -25.37 3.87
N VAL A 761 -5.46 -24.03 3.93
CA VAL A 761 -6.44 -23.13 3.31
C VAL A 761 -6.48 -23.32 1.80
N LEU A 762 -5.31 -23.29 1.14
CA LEU A 762 -5.21 -23.50 -0.31
C LEU A 762 -5.82 -24.84 -0.72
N LYS A 763 -5.48 -25.94 -0.02
CA LYS A 763 -6.02 -27.28 -0.29
C LYS A 763 -7.55 -27.33 -0.20
N ALA A 764 -8.15 -26.59 0.73
CA ALA A 764 -9.60 -26.59 0.93
C ALA A 764 -10.35 -25.81 -0.16
N THR A 765 -9.75 -24.75 -0.71
CA THR A 765 -10.39 -23.85 -1.68
C THR A 765 -10.05 -24.19 -3.13
N PHE A 766 -8.97 -24.93 -3.39
CA PHE A 766 -8.43 -25.14 -4.75
C PHE A 766 -9.09 -26.30 -5.52
N PRO A 767 -9.27 -26.19 -6.85
CA PRO A 767 -9.35 -24.94 -7.62
C PRO A 767 -10.69 -24.24 -7.35
N ALA A 768 -10.84 -23.02 -7.85
CA ALA A 768 -12.10 -22.29 -7.76
C ALA A 768 -13.22 -23.01 -8.54
N GLY A 769 -14.45 -22.93 -8.01
CA GLY A 769 -15.64 -23.48 -8.67
C GLY A 769 -15.93 -22.83 -10.03
N THR A 770 -15.66 -21.52 -10.14
CA THR A 770 -15.85 -20.68 -11.34
C THR A 770 -15.01 -21.08 -12.54
N VAL A 771 -13.98 -21.92 -12.33
CA VAL A 771 -13.11 -22.44 -13.39
C VAL A 771 -13.09 -23.97 -13.46
N SER A 772 -13.92 -24.65 -12.66
CA SER A 772 -14.02 -26.12 -12.64
C SER A 772 -15.45 -26.57 -12.92
N GLY A 773 -16.36 -26.39 -11.96
CA GLY A 773 -17.78 -26.73 -12.07
C GLY A 773 -18.36 -27.27 -10.78
N ALA A 774 -19.57 -27.83 -10.87
CA ALA A 774 -20.32 -28.34 -9.73
C ALA A 774 -21.07 -29.65 -10.09
N PRO A 775 -20.96 -30.73 -9.29
CA PRO A 775 -20.02 -30.94 -8.18
C PRO A 775 -18.54 -30.92 -8.63
N LYS A 776 -17.68 -30.26 -7.85
CA LYS A 776 -16.29 -29.90 -8.22
C LYS A 776 -15.48 -31.09 -8.77
N VAL A 777 -15.43 -32.21 -8.04
CA VAL A 777 -14.60 -33.37 -8.41
C VAL A 777 -15.08 -34.01 -9.72
N ARG A 778 -16.38 -34.18 -9.92
CA ARG A 778 -16.93 -34.80 -11.14
C ARG A 778 -16.73 -33.89 -12.37
N ALA A 779 -16.94 -32.59 -12.21
CA ALA A 779 -16.66 -31.62 -13.27
C ALA A 779 -15.19 -31.66 -13.72
N MET A 780 -14.24 -31.82 -12.78
CA MET A 780 -12.82 -31.95 -13.11
C MET A 780 -12.47 -33.28 -13.81
N GLU A 781 -13.14 -34.39 -13.49
CA GLU A 781 -12.99 -35.64 -14.25
C GLU A 781 -13.43 -35.45 -15.72
N ILE A 782 -14.52 -34.70 -15.94
CA ILE A 782 -15.02 -34.38 -17.29
C ILE A 782 -14.07 -33.41 -18.02
N ILE A 783 -13.48 -32.43 -17.33
CA ILE A 783 -12.42 -31.57 -17.90
C ILE A 783 -11.23 -32.43 -18.36
N ASP A 784 -10.76 -33.34 -17.50
CA ASP A 784 -9.70 -34.30 -17.83
C ASP A 784 -10.12 -35.23 -18.99
N GLU A 785 -11.40 -35.50 -19.19
CA GLU A 785 -11.85 -36.28 -20.34
C GLU A 785 -11.83 -35.46 -21.63
N LEU A 786 -12.40 -34.25 -21.61
CA LEU A 786 -12.76 -33.48 -22.80
C LEU A 786 -11.69 -32.51 -23.29
N GLU A 787 -10.84 -31.96 -22.41
CA GLU A 787 -9.78 -31.04 -22.84
C GLU A 787 -8.59 -31.78 -23.47
N PRO A 788 -7.96 -31.23 -24.52
CA PRO A 788 -6.92 -31.96 -25.28
C PRO A 788 -5.61 -32.16 -24.50
N SER A 789 -5.33 -31.30 -23.53
CA SER A 789 -4.04 -31.20 -22.85
C SER A 789 -4.18 -30.63 -21.43
N LYS A 790 -3.08 -30.64 -20.67
CA LYS A 790 -3.01 -30.00 -19.35
C LYS A 790 -3.28 -28.50 -19.44
N ARG A 791 -3.91 -27.95 -18.40
CA ARG A 791 -4.16 -26.52 -18.26
C ARG A 791 -2.90 -25.75 -17.87
N GLY A 792 -1.99 -26.38 -17.13
CA GLY A 792 -0.79 -25.73 -16.63
C GLY A 792 -1.15 -24.61 -15.66
N ILE A 793 -0.64 -23.40 -15.90
CA ILE A 793 -0.89 -22.26 -15.01
C ILE A 793 -2.36 -21.82 -15.03
N TYR A 794 -3.08 -21.95 -16.15
CA TYR A 794 -4.47 -21.50 -16.27
C TYR A 794 -5.39 -22.18 -15.24
N ALA A 795 -6.31 -21.42 -14.63
CA ALA A 795 -7.22 -21.88 -13.57
C ALA A 795 -6.51 -22.37 -12.27
N GLY A 796 -5.19 -22.19 -12.19
CA GLY A 796 -4.41 -22.34 -10.96
C GLY A 796 -4.53 -21.12 -10.03
N ALA A 797 -3.55 -20.98 -9.14
CA ALA A 797 -3.44 -19.90 -8.17
C ALA A 797 -2.12 -19.16 -8.34
N VAL A 798 -2.14 -17.82 -8.38
CA VAL A 798 -0.96 -16.97 -8.53
C VAL A 798 -0.93 -15.92 -7.42
N GLY A 799 0.21 -15.75 -6.75
CA GLY A 799 0.35 -14.82 -5.64
C GLY A 799 1.48 -15.20 -4.69
N TYR A 800 1.23 -15.13 -3.39
CA TYR A 800 2.25 -15.37 -2.38
C TYR A 800 1.74 -16.06 -1.11
N LEU A 801 2.69 -16.66 -0.37
CA LEU A 801 2.60 -17.14 1.01
C LEU A 801 3.65 -16.37 1.84
N GLY A 802 3.23 -15.53 2.77
CA GLY A 802 4.11 -14.73 3.62
C GLY A 802 4.84 -15.56 4.67
N PHE A 803 6.02 -15.10 5.11
CA PHE A 803 6.72 -15.72 6.24
C PHE A 803 5.99 -15.57 7.59
N ASN A 804 5.05 -14.62 7.68
CA ASN A 804 4.15 -14.46 8.83
C ASN A 804 2.96 -15.45 8.82
N GLY A 805 2.81 -16.25 7.75
CA GLY A 805 1.70 -17.19 7.59
C GLY A 805 0.52 -16.65 6.79
N ASP A 806 0.52 -15.37 6.40
CA ASP A 806 -0.51 -14.81 5.53
C ASP A 806 -0.40 -15.35 4.09
N MET A 807 -1.48 -15.24 3.32
CA MET A 807 -1.54 -15.66 1.93
C MET A 807 -2.50 -14.78 1.16
N ASP A 808 -2.15 -14.42 -0.07
CA ASP A 808 -3.08 -13.81 -1.02
C ASP A 808 -2.80 -14.38 -2.40
N VAL A 809 -3.78 -15.08 -2.95
CA VAL A 809 -3.68 -15.75 -4.25
C VAL A 809 -4.92 -15.48 -5.10
N ALA A 810 -4.67 -15.08 -6.35
CA ALA A 810 -5.68 -14.89 -7.37
C ALA A 810 -5.86 -16.14 -8.21
N ILE A 811 -7.03 -16.31 -8.82
CA ILE A 811 -7.23 -17.35 -9.84
C ILE A 811 -6.45 -16.95 -11.09
N ALA A 812 -5.73 -17.89 -11.69
CA ALA A 812 -4.93 -17.67 -12.89
C ALA A 812 -5.80 -17.60 -14.17
N ILE A 813 -6.58 -16.53 -14.30
CA ILE A 813 -7.41 -16.19 -15.46
C ILE A 813 -7.04 -14.80 -15.98
N ARG A 814 -7.33 -14.54 -17.26
CA ARG A 814 -6.81 -13.35 -17.99
C ARG A 814 -5.27 -13.28 -17.87
N THR A 815 -4.65 -14.44 -18.06
CA THR A 815 -3.21 -14.66 -17.91
C THR A 815 -2.62 -15.10 -19.24
N GLY A 816 -1.50 -14.49 -19.62
CA GLY A 816 -0.60 -14.95 -20.66
C GLY A 816 0.61 -15.65 -20.06
N VAL A 817 0.99 -16.79 -20.63
CA VAL A 817 2.26 -17.46 -20.36
C VAL A 817 3.15 -17.29 -21.57
N ILE A 818 4.33 -16.70 -21.39
CA ILE A 818 5.30 -16.53 -22.48
C ILE A 818 6.43 -17.54 -22.26
N LYS A 819 6.65 -18.42 -23.24
CA LYS A 819 7.75 -19.39 -23.22
C LYS A 819 8.20 -19.68 -24.65
N ASN A 820 9.51 -19.78 -24.88
CA ASN A 820 10.08 -20.09 -26.19
C ASN A 820 9.52 -19.21 -27.32
N LYS A 821 9.48 -17.88 -27.11
CA LYS A 821 8.92 -16.89 -28.06
C LYS A 821 7.47 -17.16 -28.48
N THR A 822 6.70 -17.84 -27.64
CA THR A 822 5.29 -18.14 -27.86
C THR A 822 4.48 -17.62 -26.69
N LEU A 823 3.42 -16.89 -26.98
CA LEU A 823 2.42 -16.48 -26.01
C LEU A 823 1.29 -17.51 -26.02
N PHE A 824 1.00 -18.08 -24.85
CA PHE A 824 -0.12 -18.95 -24.58
C PHE A 824 -1.17 -18.18 -23.76
N VAL A 825 -2.41 -18.20 -24.23
CA VAL A 825 -3.56 -17.59 -23.54
C VAL A 825 -4.66 -18.64 -23.46
N GLN A 826 -5.20 -18.89 -22.28
CA GLN A 826 -6.27 -19.86 -22.11
C GLN A 826 -7.49 -19.19 -21.47
N ALA A 827 -8.68 -19.57 -21.95
CA ALA A 827 -9.95 -19.03 -21.52
C ALA A 827 -11.03 -20.11 -21.54
N GLY A 828 -11.99 -20.02 -20.62
CA GLY A 828 -13.06 -21.00 -20.47
C GLY A 828 -14.45 -20.39 -20.34
N ALA A 829 -15.44 -21.24 -20.57
CA ALA A 829 -16.86 -20.95 -20.56
C ALA A 829 -17.59 -21.97 -19.68
N GLY A 830 -18.55 -21.49 -18.90
CA GLY A 830 -19.34 -22.32 -17.98
C GLY A 830 -20.48 -22.98 -18.72
N ILE A 831 -20.43 -24.30 -18.85
CA ILE A 831 -21.42 -25.07 -19.59
C ILE A 831 -22.54 -25.50 -18.65
N VAL A 832 -23.76 -25.11 -19.00
CA VAL A 832 -25.02 -25.46 -18.34
C VAL A 832 -25.97 -26.14 -19.33
N ALA A 833 -27.11 -26.66 -18.87
CA ALA A 833 -28.03 -27.44 -19.71
C ALA A 833 -28.52 -26.69 -20.96
N ASP A 834 -28.73 -25.37 -20.86
CA ASP A 834 -29.21 -24.48 -21.91
C ASP A 834 -28.10 -23.74 -22.68
N SER A 835 -26.83 -24.05 -22.43
CA SER A 835 -25.69 -23.48 -23.16
C SER A 835 -25.80 -23.68 -24.67
N ILE A 836 -25.45 -22.64 -25.43
CA ILE A 836 -25.45 -22.68 -26.90
C ILE A 836 -24.00 -22.86 -27.37
N PRO A 837 -23.62 -23.99 -28.01
CA PRO A 837 -22.22 -24.29 -28.33
C PRO A 837 -21.45 -23.19 -29.06
N GLN A 838 -22.10 -22.46 -29.98
CA GLN A 838 -21.50 -21.32 -30.66
C GLN A 838 -21.20 -20.17 -29.69
N SER A 839 -22.16 -19.82 -28.84
CA SER A 839 -22.01 -18.73 -27.87
C SER A 839 -20.90 -19.02 -26.86
N GLU A 840 -20.77 -20.26 -26.40
CA GLU A 840 -19.69 -20.67 -25.49
C GLU A 840 -18.30 -20.58 -26.16
N TRP A 841 -18.21 -20.97 -27.43
CA TRP A 841 -17.00 -20.79 -28.23
C TRP A 841 -16.65 -19.29 -28.33
N ASP A 842 -17.60 -18.46 -28.73
CA ASP A 842 -17.39 -17.02 -28.88
C ASP A 842 -16.99 -16.37 -27.54
N GLU A 843 -17.57 -16.81 -26.42
CA GLU A 843 -17.23 -16.34 -25.07
C GLU A 843 -15.78 -16.61 -24.71
N THR A 844 -15.28 -17.83 -24.95
CA THR A 844 -13.87 -18.14 -24.70
C THR A 844 -12.92 -17.28 -25.54
N GLN A 845 -13.25 -17.02 -26.81
CA GLN A 845 -12.48 -16.10 -27.67
C GLN A 845 -12.50 -14.67 -27.13
N ASN A 846 -13.67 -14.18 -26.70
CA ASN A 846 -13.83 -12.84 -26.12
C ASN A 846 -13.06 -12.68 -24.81
N LYS A 847 -13.04 -13.69 -23.94
CA LYS A 847 -12.27 -13.68 -22.69
C LYS A 847 -10.76 -13.66 -22.94
N ALA A 848 -10.26 -14.41 -23.93
CA ALA A 848 -8.85 -14.39 -24.31
C ALA A 848 -8.43 -13.08 -25.01
N LYS A 849 -9.37 -12.40 -25.68
CA LYS A 849 -9.15 -11.17 -26.44
C LYS A 849 -8.46 -10.08 -25.64
N ALA A 850 -8.69 -9.98 -24.33
CA ALA A 850 -8.02 -9.01 -23.46
C ALA A 850 -6.48 -9.12 -23.52
N VAL A 851 -5.95 -10.34 -23.41
CA VAL A 851 -4.50 -10.61 -23.42
C VAL A 851 -3.97 -10.57 -24.85
N LEU A 852 -4.72 -11.13 -25.81
CA LEU A 852 -4.34 -11.10 -27.22
C LEU A 852 -4.28 -9.67 -27.77
N ARG A 853 -5.22 -8.80 -27.40
CA ARG A 853 -5.21 -7.38 -27.76
C ARG A 853 -4.04 -6.64 -27.13
N ALA A 854 -3.67 -6.96 -25.89
CA ALA A 854 -2.46 -6.42 -25.29
C ALA A 854 -1.22 -6.81 -26.10
N ALA A 855 -1.13 -8.05 -26.58
CA ALA A 855 -0.04 -8.51 -27.44
C ALA A 855 -0.05 -7.81 -28.82
N GLU A 856 -1.21 -7.58 -29.42
CA GLU A 856 -1.32 -6.82 -30.68
C GLU A 856 -0.81 -5.38 -30.53
N ILE A 857 -1.13 -4.71 -29.41
CA ILE A 857 -0.62 -3.37 -29.10
C ILE A 857 0.90 -3.38 -28.98
N VAL A 858 1.46 -4.38 -28.30
CA VAL A 858 2.91 -4.54 -28.21
C VAL A 858 3.54 -4.78 -29.59
N GLN A 859 2.92 -5.62 -30.42
CA GLN A 859 3.39 -5.89 -31.79
C GLN A 859 3.28 -4.66 -32.70
N ALA A 860 2.31 -3.77 -32.48
CA ALA A 860 2.22 -2.49 -33.17
C ALA A 860 3.32 -1.49 -32.77
N GLY A 861 4.06 -1.78 -31.68
CA GLY A 861 4.97 -0.85 -31.02
C GLY A 861 4.23 -0.08 -29.92
N LEU A 862 4.84 0.01 -28.73
CA LEU A 862 4.26 0.81 -27.63
C LEU A 862 4.50 2.32 -27.81
N ASP A 863 5.49 2.68 -28.63
CA ASP A 863 5.95 4.06 -28.86
C ASP A 863 5.68 4.52 -30.30
N SER A 864 4.96 3.74 -31.10
CA SER A 864 4.55 4.16 -32.45
C SER A 864 3.45 5.22 -32.33
N GLU A 865 3.67 6.37 -32.96
CA GLU A 865 2.62 7.38 -33.16
C GLU A 865 1.41 6.68 -33.76
N GLY A 866 0.25 6.81 -33.10
CA GLY A 866 -0.97 6.10 -33.45
C GLY A 866 -1.24 6.21 -34.96
N ALA A 867 -1.38 5.06 -35.61
CA ALA A 867 -2.03 5.04 -36.92
C ALA A 867 -3.50 5.47 -36.69
N GLU A 868 -3.88 6.56 -37.35
CA GLU A 868 -5.25 7.11 -37.42
C GLU A 868 -6.34 6.06 -37.63
#